data_AF-A0A949HCR0-F1
#
_entry.id   AF-A0A949HCR0-F1
#
_cell.length_a   1.000
_cell.length_b   1.000
_cell.length_c   1.000
_cell.angle_alpha   90.00
_cell.angle_beta   90.00
_cell.angle_gamma   90.00
#
_symmetry.space_group_name_H-M   'P 1'
#
loop_
_entity.id
_entity.type
_entity.pdbx_description
1 polymer ?
#
loop_
_entity_poly.entity_id
_entity_poly.type
_entity_poly.pdbx_seq_one_letter_code
_entity_poly.pdbx_strand_id
1 'polypeptide(L)'
;MGVGHQDGGAILEAIWREARALLDERSAGIVAERNGIASGDITSLEQLGQRYQITRERVRQIEEAAYRTLRSAALGHLTQLSGRLAQAGGGLLTPDEVVRILEPGRAADAEADPAAHARLRLALRLLDDYQAIARTPWILVRGALAEATVGVLPGLYLILCGLLKHMPGERDAGFRLAVMRRAAQLPTFAQLPPGDIGVVVDALLRMPDQRGAPGMAAGAIDPPARHAPARGVRQAHPPPAPPAPPAMAPDEQPDDYTRWNEAIVAYVTATARPGDPVYLSIDQELADELREQLEQRSGRPVADLVRAVRQRMLIGGEFLIERVVGTDRAGAPLGVAFLATMVMAAAQMGGDDARNIASNDYFTKFNTLFALVPAGNGRPDGLRKYGEEALWISWNDWLCARGLSPSARGGDGPQRYINYPISQALLRGTDRDHLVRIFAERRWAADTDPVTLMALLRRQGALVTVHLGDLLKDASPRAGAIADVIHAVFTAYDDRQPGSRARRRGGFAGLVRSEAPLGGARYAVMPAMPRHGSFAAQQVLVRGVAVALRVGRAGWYQPIGDVSAAELDDGTEYPLVGATRDAIRLPQRNYWICVPDPEAPETGDWGSWGRVTLGEPFLILCRDGIREDLYRLRDEHLIRWSAERPLDDYPGWHEFDGCQIVSNLWDAVTLKDPTLQEALRPQTRMGIVFGGGVRLGGQRWLAGHGPQIRVVAFEDDAELTIHAGDADGPVISAQHVRTNQPIELRWPRAGAYWVRANVLGTITERALEIVHADGLSLTEDVPPLWLELADARLSGAWLVPHDPSDDDAAPGPA
;
A
#
# COMPACT_ATOMS: atom_id res chain seq x y z
N MET A 1 -18.98 -50.35 7.42
CA MET A 1 -17.76 -51.14 7.12
C MET A 1 -16.67 -50.61 8.04
N GLY A 2 -15.86 -51.45 8.68
CA GLY A 2 -14.82 -51.00 9.60
C GLY A 2 -13.54 -50.64 8.85
N VAL A 3 -13.09 -49.39 8.96
CA VAL A 3 -11.72 -49.00 8.61
C VAL A 3 -10.80 -49.67 9.63
N GLY A 4 -9.74 -50.36 9.18
CA GLY A 4 -8.88 -51.14 10.06
C GLY A 4 -7.87 -50.25 10.78
N HIS A 5 -7.52 -50.58 12.03
CA HIS A 5 -6.51 -49.81 12.79
C HIS A 5 -5.13 -49.75 12.09
N GLN A 6 -4.84 -50.61 11.12
CA GLN A 6 -3.61 -50.56 10.32
C GLN A 6 -3.53 -49.33 9.39
N ASP A 7 -4.65 -48.70 9.03
CA ASP A 7 -4.67 -47.57 8.11
C ASP A 7 -4.15 -46.26 8.75
N GLY A 8 -4.32 -46.08 10.06
CA GLY A 8 -3.98 -44.84 10.77
C GLY A 8 -2.48 -44.50 10.72
N GLY A 9 -1.60 -45.49 10.91
CA GLY A 9 -0.15 -45.32 10.83
C GLY A 9 0.33 -44.95 9.42
N ALA A 10 -0.29 -45.53 8.39
CA ALA A 10 0.03 -45.22 6.99
C ALA A 10 -0.41 -43.80 6.60
N ILE A 11 -1.57 -43.34 7.10
CA ILE A 11 -2.06 -41.97 6.93
C ILE A 11 -1.10 -40.97 7.61
N LEU A 12 -0.69 -41.24 8.85
CA LEU A 12 0.25 -40.37 9.59
C LEU A 12 1.63 -40.27 8.91
N GLU A 13 2.14 -41.37 8.34
CA GLU A 13 3.39 -41.37 7.57
C GLU A 13 3.25 -40.67 6.21
N ALA A 14 2.10 -40.76 5.54
CA ALA A 14 1.82 -39.99 4.33
C ALA A 14 1.78 -38.48 4.62
N ILE A 15 1.04 -38.07 5.65
CA ILE A 15 0.96 -36.69 6.13
C ILE A 15 2.36 -36.16 6.47
N TRP A 16 3.19 -36.93 7.20
CA TRP A 16 4.55 -36.51 7.51
C TRP A 16 5.45 -36.39 6.27
N ARG A 17 5.34 -37.32 5.31
CA ARG A 17 6.13 -37.29 4.08
C ARG A 17 5.81 -36.07 3.22
N GLU A 18 4.53 -35.72 3.09
CA GLU A 18 4.06 -34.53 2.39
C GLU A 18 4.44 -33.26 3.14
N ALA A 19 4.24 -33.22 4.47
CA ALA A 19 4.70 -32.15 5.35
C ALA A 19 6.21 -31.87 5.21
N ARG A 20 7.02 -32.92 5.19
CA ARG A 20 8.48 -32.83 5.02
C ARG A 20 8.88 -32.27 3.66
N ALA A 21 8.11 -32.51 2.60
CA ALA A 21 8.39 -31.99 1.26
C ALA A 21 8.10 -30.48 1.12
N LEU A 22 7.39 -29.88 2.07
CA LEU A 22 7.02 -28.46 2.11
C LEU A 22 7.92 -27.62 3.04
N LEU A 23 8.91 -28.23 3.68
CA LEU A 23 9.85 -27.59 4.58
C LEU A 23 11.26 -27.74 4.01
N ASP A 24 12.08 -26.70 4.15
CA ASP A 24 13.52 -26.83 3.93
C ASP A 24 14.12 -27.87 4.89
N GLU A 25 15.27 -28.44 4.52
CA GLU A 25 15.90 -29.55 5.25
C GLU A 25 16.16 -29.21 6.73
N ARG A 26 16.48 -27.95 7.06
CA ARG A 26 16.74 -27.49 8.43
C ARG A 26 15.44 -27.40 9.23
N SER A 27 14.40 -26.77 8.67
CA SER A 27 13.08 -26.69 9.29
C SER A 27 12.45 -28.07 9.48
N ALA A 28 12.56 -28.95 8.48
CA ALA A 28 12.11 -30.33 8.53
C ALA A 28 12.84 -31.11 9.65
N GLY A 29 14.17 -30.99 9.72
CA GLY A 29 14.97 -31.62 10.78
C GLY A 29 14.60 -31.14 12.18
N ILE A 30 14.48 -29.81 12.36
CA ILE A 30 14.05 -29.20 13.62
C ILE A 30 12.68 -29.74 14.04
N VAL A 31 11.67 -29.74 13.16
CA VAL A 31 10.32 -30.27 13.48
C VAL A 31 10.36 -31.77 13.76
N ALA A 32 11.15 -32.55 13.02
CA ALA A 32 11.27 -33.99 13.21
C ALA A 32 11.85 -34.35 14.58
N GLU A 33 13.00 -33.76 14.93
CA GLU A 33 13.68 -33.99 16.21
C GLU A 33 12.90 -33.43 17.40
N ARG A 34 12.21 -32.29 17.21
CA ARG A 34 11.39 -31.63 18.24
C ARG A 34 10.15 -32.43 18.63
N ASN A 35 9.58 -33.22 17.70
CA ASN A 35 8.42 -34.08 17.97
C ASN A 35 8.81 -35.55 18.20
N GLY A 36 10.10 -35.90 18.09
CA GLY A 36 10.62 -37.26 18.23
C GLY A 36 10.36 -38.17 17.03
N ILE A 37 10.12 -37.61 15.84
CA ILE A 37 9.82 -38.39 14.63
C ILE A 37 11.08 -39.11 14.11
N ALA A 38 12.26 -38.50 14.29
CA ALA A 38 13.54 -39.08 13.87
C ALA A 38 14.09 -40.13 14.86
N SER A 39 13.83 -39.97 16.15
CA SER A 39 14.53 -40.69 17.24
C SER A 39 13.62 -41.30 18.31
N GLY A 40 12.30 -41.13 18.23
CA GLY A 40 11.33 -41.39 19.32
C GLY A 40 11.36 -40.29 20.40
N ASP A 41 12.57 -39.91 20.84
CA ASP A 41 12.81 -38.92 21.88
C ASP A 41 12.57 -37.47 21.42
N ILE A 42 11.90 -36.69 22.27
CA ILE A 42 11.68 -35.26 22.07
C ILE A 42 12.99 -34.50 22.37
N THR A 43 13.58 -33.90 21.34
CA THR A 43 14.74 -33.02 21.52
C THR A 43 14.30 -31.64 22.05
N SER A 44 15.04 -31.07 23.00
CA SER A 44 14.75 -29.76 23.57
C SER A 44 15.15 -28.62 22.62
N LEU A 45 14.52 -27.45 22.73
CA LEU A 45 14.90 -26.27 21.95
C LEU A 45 16.35 -25.83 22.17
N GLU A 46 16.94 -26.14 23.32
CA GLU A 46 18.32 -25.81 23.67
C GLU A 46 19.31 -26.80 23.04
N GLN A 47 18.99 -28.10 23.07
CA GLN A 47 19.76 -29.14 22.37
C GLN A 47 19.72 -28.93 20.86
N LEU A 48 18.56 -28.59 20.30
CA LEU A 48 18.41 -28.19 18.90
C LEU A 48 19.23 -26.94 18.59
N GLY A 49 19.24 -25.95 19.49
CA GLY A 49 20.05 -24.74 19.33
C GLY A 49 21.54 -25.05 19.21
N GLN A 50 22.05 -25.87 20.14
CA GLN A 50 23.44 -26.35 20.10
C GLN A 50 23.75 -27.15 18.83
N ARG A 51 22.87 -28.08 18.43
CA ARG A 51 23.03 -28.94 17.23
C ARG A 51 23.03 -28.16 15.92
N TYR A 52 22.11 -27.20 15.77
CA TYR A 52 21.96 -26.38 14.56
C TYR A 52 22.73 -25.05 14.61
N GLN A 53 23.58 -24.85 15.62
CA GLN A 53 24.39 -23.64 15.88
C GLN A 53 23.57 -22.34 15.86
N ILE A 54 22.39 -22.36 16.48
CA ILE A 54 21.47 -21.22 16.60
C ILE A 54 20.93 -21.06 18.02
N THR A 55 20.39 -19.89 18.32
CA THR A 55 19.79 -19.66 19.64
C THR A 55 18.53 -20.52 19.84
N ARG A 56 18.26 -20.89 21.11
CA ARG A 56 17.02 -21.59 21.52
C ARG A 56 15.76 -20.91 20.98
N GLU A 57 15.75 -19.58 20.95
CA GLU A 57 14.63 -18.78 20.48
C GLU A 57 14.49 -18.82 18.95
N ARG A 58 15.60 -18.85 18.21
CA ARG A 58 15.59 -19.06 16.76
C ARG A 58 15.04 -20.44 16.38
N VAL A 59 15.37 -21.49 17.14
CA VAL A 59 14.74 -22.82 16.97
C VAL A 59 13.23 -22.74 17.17
N ARG A 60 12.76 -22.05 18.23
CA ARG A 60 11.32 -21.87 18.51
C ARG A 60 10.59 -21.20 17.35
N GLN A 61 11.23 -20.22 16.72
CA GLN A 61 10.66 -19.46 15.60
C GLN A 61 10.68 -20.25 14.29
N ILE A 62 11.73 -21.03 14.04
CA ILE A 62 11.76 -21.97 12.90
C ILE A 62 10.68 -23.05 13.10
N GLU A 63 10.53 -23.60 14.30
CA GLU A 63 9.44 -24.51 14.68
C GLU A 63 8.06 -23.85 14.41
N GLU A 64 7.85 -22.60 14.83
CA GLU A 64 6.59 -21.86 14.66
C GLU A 64 6.31 -21.41 13.21
N ALA A 65 7.34 -21.11 12.42
CA ALA A 65 7.24 -20.86 10.99
C ALA A 65 6.90 -22.15 10.23
N ALA A 66 7.61 -23.24 10.53
CA ALA A 66 7.35 -24.54 9.96
C ALA A 66 5.92 -25.02 10.27
N TYR A 67 5.44 -24.92 11.52
CA TYR A 67 4.03 -25.26 11.80
C TYR A 67 3.03 -24.39 11.05
N ARG A 68 3.31 -23.10 10.81
CA ARG A 68 2.41 -22.26 9.99
C ARG A 68 2.32 -22.79 8.56
N THR A 69 3.45 -23.14 7.94
CA THR A 69 3.51 -23.78 6.61
C THR A 69 2.83 -25.15 6.59
N LEU A 70 3.06 -25.98 7.62
CA LEU A 70 2.42 -27.29 7.73
C LEU A 70 0.91 -27.18 7.93
N ARG A 71 0.41 -26.16 8.65
CA ARG A 71 -1.03 -25.96 8.88
C ARG A 71 -1.77 -25.52 7.62
N SER A 72 -1.22 -24.58 6.84
CA SER A 72 -1.85 -24.13 5.60
C SER A 72 -1.99 -25.28 4.60
N ALA A 73 -0.96 -26.12 4.49
CA ALA A 73 -1.01 -27.34 3.68
C ALA A 73 -1.93 -28.42 4.27
N ALA A 74 -1.80 -28.74 5.55
CA ALA A 74 -2.62 -29.76 6.21
C ALA A 74 -4.13 -29.45 6.12
N LEU A 75 -4.54 -28.17 6.12
CA LEU A 75 -5.93 -27.78 5.84
C LEU A 75 -6.43 -28.27 4.48
N GLY A 76 -5.61 -28.22 3.43
CA GLY A 76 -5.95 -28.78 2.12
C GLY A 76 -6.07 -30.31 2.15
N HIS A 77 -5.09 -30.99 2.74
CA HIS A 77 -5.06 -32.45 2.81
C HIS A 77 -6.14 -33.03 3.74
N LEU A 78 -6.46 -32.38 4.86
CA LEU A 78 -7.59 -32.75 5.73
C LEU A 78 -8.93 -32.55 5.03
N THR A 79 -9.07 -31.51 4.19
CA THR A 79 -10.26 -31.34 3.36
C THR A 79 -10.40 -32.52 2.38
N GLN A 80 -9.34 -32.87 1.65
CA GLN A 80 -9.35 -34.04 0.76
C GLN A 80 -9.59 -35.37 1.51
N LEU A 81 -8.97 -35.58 2.67
CA LEU A 81 -9.13 -36.79 3.49
C LEU A 81 -10.58 -36.91 4.00
N SER A 82 -11.16 -35.81 4.49
CA SER A 82 -12.56 -35.77 4.91
C SER A 82 -13.53 -36.01 3.74
N GLY A 83 -13.24 -35.51 2.54
CA GLY A 83 -13.98 -35.83 1.33
C GLY A 83 -13.94 -37.32 0.97
N ARG A 84 -12.75 -37.95 1.01
CA ARG A 84 -12.58 -39.39 0.76
C ARG A 84 -13.26 -40.25 1.83
N LEU A 85 -13.19 -39.85 3.10
CA LEU A 85 -13.84 -40.55 4.20
C LEU A 85 -15.37 -40.36 4.20
N ALA A 86 -15.87 -39.19 3.81
CA ALA A 86 -17.31 -38.96 3.60
C ALA A 86 -17.86 -39.81 2.44
N GLN A 87 -17.11 -39.95 1.34
CA GLN A 87 -17.43 -40.85 0.24
C GLN A 87 -17.45 -42.33 0.66
N ALA A 88 -16.55 -42.74 1.57
CA ALA A 88 -16.49 -44.12 2.07
C ALA A 88 -17.49 -44.44 3.19
N GLY A 89 -17.89 -43.45 3.99
CA GLY A 89 -18.67 -43.61 5.22
C GLY A 89 -20.11 -43.07 5.18
N GLY A 90 -20.48 -42.24 4.21
CA GLY A 90 -21.83 -41.68 4.09
C GLY A 90 -22.20 -40.59 5.12
N GLY A 91 -21.19 -39.96 5.75
CA GLY A 91 -21.40 -38.89 6.73
C GLY A 91 -20.16 -38.00 6.91
N LEU A 92 -20.36 -36.81 7.46
CA LEU A 92 -19.27 -35.93 7.91
C LEU A 92 -18.66 -36.49 9.19
N LEU A 93 -17.35 -36.72 9.19
CA LEU A 93 -16.63 -37.02 10.42
C LEU A 93 -16.58 -35.78 11.31
N THR A 94 -16.99 -35.94 12.56
CA THR A 94 -16.74 -34.96 13.61
C THR A 94 -15.23 -34.89 13.93
N PRO A 95 -14.73 -33.78 14.49
CA PRO A 95 -13.33 -33.71 14.95
C PRO A 95 -12.96 -34.85 15.92
N ASP A 96 -13.89 -35.27 16.77
CA ASP A 96 -13.69 -36.37 17.73
C ASP A 96 -13.57 -37.74 17.04
N GLU A 97 -14.26 -37.94 15.91
CA GLU A 97 -14.11 -39.14 15.07
C GLU A 97 -12.80 -39.13 14.28
N VAL A 98 -12.34 -37.97 13.81
CA VAL A 98 -11.00 -37.84 13.19
C VAL A 98 -9.92 -38.15 14.23
N VAL A 99 -10.03 -37.63 15.45
CA VAL A 99 -9.11 -37.97 16.55
C VAL A 99 -9.15 -39.47 16.83
N ARG A 100 -10.33 -40.10 16.93
CA ARG A 100 -10.46 -41.56 17.11
C ARG A 100 -9.91 -42.41 15.97
N ILE A 101 -9.89 -41.91 14.74
CA ILE A 101 -9.29 -42.60 13.59
C ILE A 101 -7.76 -42.47 13.62
N LEU A 102 -7.24 -41.34 14.11
CA LEU A 102 -5.81 -41.09 14.22
C LEU A 102 -5.20 -41.72 15.47
N GLU A 103 -5.94 -41.86 16.57
CA GLU A 103 -5.52 -42.57 17.79
C GLU A 103 -5.18 -44.05 17.49
N PRO A 104 -3.91 -44.47 17.63
CA PRO A 104 -3.53 -45.88 17.56
C PRO A 104 -4.21 -46.64 18.70
N GLY A 105 -4.75 -47.82 18.40
CA GLY A 105 -5.61 -48.55 19.32
C GLY A 105 -4.89 -49.00 20.61
N ARG A 106 -5.19 -48.33 21.73
CA ARG A 106 -4.72 -48.62 23.11
C ARG A 106 -3.21 -48.48 23.35
N ALA A 107 -2.89 -48.09 24.58
CA ALA A 107 -1.53 -47.85 25.07
C ALA A 107 -0.56 -49.07 25.05
N ALA A 108 -1.00 -50.26 24.68
CA ALA A 108 -0.13 -51.44 24.58
C ALA A 108 0.74 -51.43 23.30
N ASP A 109 0.23 -50.87 22.19
CA ASP A 109 0.98 -50.79 20.93
C ASP A 109 1.92 -49.57 20.89
N ALA A 110 1.84 -48.67 21.86
CA ALA A 110 2.66 -47.47 21.94
C ALA A 110 4.15 -47.75 22.26
N GLU A 111 4.48 -48.89 22.87
CA GLU A 111 5.86 -49.35 23.02
C GLU A 111 6.45 -49.91 21.71
N ALA A 112 5.62 -50.27 20.72
CA ALA A 112 6.05 -50.97 19.51
C ALA A 112 6.48 -50.03 18.36
N ASP A 113 5.94 -48.81 18.28
CA ASP A 113 6.38 -47.79 17.30
C ASP A 113 6.36 -46.36 17.89
N PRO A 114 7.49 -45.92 18.48
CA PRO A 114 7.68 -44.54 18.95
C PRO A 114 7.53 -43.48 17.85
N ALA A 115 7.82 -43.82 16.59
CA ALA A 115 7.70 -42.89 15.47
C ALA A 115 6.23 -42.68 15.07
N ALA A 116 5.38 -43.73 15.11
CA ALA A 116 3.93 -43.56 14.94
C ALA A 116 3.33 -42.63 16.02
N HIS A 117 3.74 -42.79 17.28
CA HIS A 117 3.32 -41.89 18.35
C HIS A 117 3.85 -40.45 18.14
N ALA A 118 5.10 -40.28 17.67
CA ALA A 118 5.65 -38.98 17.33
C ALA A 118 4.90 -38.27 16.17
N ARG A 119 4.55 -39.00 15.11
CA ARG A 119 3.73 -38.49 14.00
C ARG A 119 2.33 -38.10 14.48
N LEU A 120 1.71 -38.90 15.36
CA LEU A 120 0.42 -38.56 15.97
C LEU A 120 0.50 -37.26 16.76
N ARG A 121 1.53 -37.07 17.60
CA ARG A 121 1.72 -35.81 18.36
C ARG A 121 1.83 -34.61 17.42
N LEU A 122 2.55 -34.74 16.30
CA LEU A 122 2.61 -33.70 15.27
C LEU A 122 1.23 -33.43 14.67
N ALA A 123 0.51 -34.47 14.23
CA ALA A 123 -0.83 -34.33 13.64
C ALA A 123 -1.82 -33.66 14.61
N LEU A 124 -1.85 -34.08 15.88
CA LEU A 124 -2.67 -33.46 16.92
C LEU A 124 -2.28 -31.99 17.15
N ARG A 125 -0.99 -31.64 17.15
CA ARG A 125 -0.52 -30.25 17.32
C ARG A 125 -0.78 -29.35 16.10
N LEU A 126 -0.99 -29.94 14.92
CA LEU A 126 -1.54 -29.25 13.74
C LEU A 126 -3.07 -29.11 13.84
N LEU A 127 -3.76 -30.03 14.52
CA LEU A 127 -5.22 -30.07 14.71
C LEU A 127 -5.75 -29.25 15.90
N ASP A 128 -4.99 -29.04 16.98
CA ASP A 128 -5.44 -28.25 18.14
C ASP A 128 -5.78 -26.80 17.73
N ASP A 129 -4.93 -26.19 16.92
CA ASP A 129 -5.19 -24.87 16.35
C ASP A 129 -6.26 -24.92 15.23
N TYR A 130 -6.45 -26.07 14.57
CA TYR A 130 -7.63 -26.27 13.71
C TYR A 130 -8.93 -26.27 14.52
N GLN A 131 -8.97 -26.87 15.72
CA GLN A 131 -10.15 -26.76 16.60
C GLN A 131 -10.41 -25.33 17.07
N ALA A 132 -9.36 -24.55 17.31
CA ALA A 132 -9.50 -23.11 17.60
C ALA A 132 -10.07 -22.33 16.40
N ILE A 133 -9.63 -22.65 15.18
CA ILE A 133 -10.10 -22.03 13.93
C ILE A 133 -11.53 -22.48 13.57
N ALA A 134 -11.87 -23.77 13.73
CA ALA A 134 -13.16 -24.37 13.40
C ALA A 134 -14.31 -23.91 14.31
N ARG A 135 -14.01 -23.30 15.47
CA ARG A 135 -14.98 -22.52 16.26
C ARG A 135 -15.45 -21.24 15.56
N THR A 136 -14.89 -20.90 14.40
CA THR A 136 -15.35 -19.82 13.52
C THR A 136 -16.31 -20.37 12.46
N PRO A 137 -17.64 -20.09 12.50
CA PRO A 137 -18.63 -20.79 11.67
C PRO A 137 -18.44 -20.71 10.14
N TRP A 138 -17.69 -19.70 9.67
CA TRP A 138 -17.54 -19.38 8.24
C TRP A 138 -16.72 -20.40 7.44
N ILE A 139 -15.72 -21.06 8.05
CA ILE A 139 -14.75 -21.87 7.31
C ILE A 139 -15.35 -23.21 6.88
N LEU A 140 -16.06 -23.89 7.80
CA LEU A 140 -16.75 -25.15 7.52
C LEU A 140 -17.84 -24.99 6.45
N VAL A 141 -18.59 -23.89 6.48
CA VAL A 141 -19.64 -23.58 5.50
C VAL A 141 -19.05 -23.31 4.12
N ARG A 142 -17.92 -22.61 4.03
CA ARG A 142 -17.29 -22.26 2.75
C ARG A 142 -16.68 -23.47 2.03
N GLY A 143 -16.06 -24.40 2.78
CA GLY A 143 -15.57 -25.66 2.21
C GLY A 143 -16.69 -26.56 1.69
N ALA A 144 -17.72 -26.79 2.52
CA ALA A 144 -18.86 -27.64 2.14
C ALA A 144 -19.67 -27.10 0.94
N LEU A 145 -19.75 -25.78 0.76
CA LEU A 145 -20.42 -25.15 -0.39
C LEU A 145 -19.59 -25.20 -1.68
N ALA A 146 -18.26 -25.37 -1.61
CA ALA A 146 -17.39 -25.38 -2.78
C ALA A 146 -17.39 -26.73 -3.54
N GLU A 147 -17.62 -27.85 -2.84
CA GLU A 147 -17.56 -29.20 -3.41
C GLU A 147 -18.92 -29.92 -3.54
N ALA A 148 -20.03 -29.28 -3.14
CA ALA A 148 -21.35 -29.90 -3.14
C ALA A 148 -21.88 -30.18 -4.57
N THR A 149 -21.77 -31.43 -5.02
CA THR A 149 -22.53 -31.94 -6.17
C THR A 149 -23.98 -32.23 -5.81
N VAL A 150 -24.85 -32.26 -6.83
CA VAL A 150 -26.33 -32.13 -6.74
C VAL A 150 -27.03 -33.14 -5.80
N GLY A 151 -26.40 -34.25 -5.43
CA GLY A 151 -27.01 -35.32 -4.62
C GLY A 151 -27.09 -35.09 -3.10
N VAL A 152 -26.36 -34.13 -2.52
CA VAL A 152 -26.15 -34.06 -1.05
C VAL A 152 -27.07 -33.04 -0.33
N LEU A 153 -27.86 -32.28 -1.09
CA LEU A 153 -28.62 -31.11 -0.63
C LEU A 153 -29.61 -31.36 0.54
N PRO A 154 -30.40 -32.45 0.61
CA PRO A 154 -31.35 -32.67 1.72
C PRO A 154 -30.65 -32.83 3.07
N GLY A 155 -29.48 -33.45 3.11
CA GLY A 155 -28.66 -33.58 4.31
C GLY A 155 -28.10 -32.23 4.76
N LEU A 156 -27.58 -31.44 3.82
CA LEU A 156 -27.01 -30.12 4.10
C LEU A 156 -28.03 -29.15 4.72
N TYR A 157 -29.28 -29.21 4.26
CA TYR A 157 -30.39 -28.42 4.80
C TYR A 157 -30.72 -28.80 6.26
N LEU A 158 -30.85 -30.09 6.56
CA LEU A 158 -31.10 -30.57 7.92
C LEU A 158 -29.95 -30.23 8.89
N ILE A 159 -28.71 -30.27 8.41
CA ILE A 159 -27.51 -29.87 9.16
C ILE A 159 -27.55 -28.36 9.49
N LEU A 160 -27.86 -27.51 8.51
CA LEU A 160 -28.02 -26.06 8.73
C LEU A 160 -29.15 -25.75 9.72
N CYS A 161 -30.30 -26.42 9.61
CA CYS A 161 -31.40 -26.29 10.57
C CYS A 161 -31.02 -26.75 11.98
N GLY A 162 -30.22 -27.81 12.11
CA GLY A 162 -29.70 -28.30 13.39
C GLY A 162 -28.78 -27.27 14.08
N LEU A 163 -27.79 -26.74 13.34
CA LEU A 163 -26.86 -25.72 13.84
C LEU A 163 -27.58 -24.44 14.29
N LEU A 164 -28.57 -23.98 13.50
CA LEU A 164 -29.37 -22.79 13.83
C LEU A 164 -30.24 -22.97 15.09
N LYS A 165 -30.58 -24.20 15.46
CA LYS A 165 -31.42 -24.55 16.62
C LYS A 165 -30.66 -24.55 17.96
N HIS A 166 -29.33 -24.44 17.96
CA HIS A 166 -28.50 -24.54 19.16
C HIS A 166 -27.70 -23.27 19.51
N MET A 167 -27.89 -22.16 18.79
CA MET A 167 -27.29 -20.86 19.14
C MET A 167 -28.20 -20.02 20.06
N PRO A 168 -27.75 -19.59 21.25
CA PRO A 168 -28.56 -18.81 22.20
C PRO A 168 -28.31 -17.29 22.11
N GLY A 169 -29.38 -16.48 22.05
CA GLY A 169 -29.34 -15.03 22.28
C GLY A 169 -29.95 -14.16 21.17
N GLU A 170 -30.38 -12.95 21.53
CA GLU A 170 -31.02 -11.99 20.61
C GLU A 170 -30.06 -11.39 19.56
N ARG A 171 -28.75 -11.37 19.86
CA ARG A 171 -27.73 -10.79 18.95
C ARG A 171 -27.60 -11.54 17.62
N ASP A 172 -28.07 -12.80 17.54
CA ASP A 172 -27.96 -13.65 16.34
C ASP A 172 -29.19 -13.60 15.42
N ALA A 173 -30.23 -12.83 15.74
CA ALA A 173 -31.44 -12.74 14.92
C ALA A 173 -31.14 -12.27 13.47
N GLY A 174 -30.24 -11.29 13.30
CA GLY A 174 -29.79 -10.82 12.00
C GLY A 174 -28.99 -11.87 11.22
N PHE A 175 -28.17 -12.68 11.90
CA PHE A 175 -27.40 -13.76 11.28
C PHE A 175 -28.32 -14.88 10.78
N ARG A 176 -29.29 -15.31 11.61
CA ARG A 176 -30.32 -16.29 11.21
C ARG A 176 -31.07 -15.81 9.97
N LEU A 177 -31.46 -14.53 9.92
CA LEU A 177 -32.15 -13.93 8.78
C LEU A 177 -31.28 -13.86 7.51
N ALA A 178 -29.98 -13.56 7.65
CA ALA A 178 -29.04 -13.52 6.53
C ALA A 178 -28.79 -14.90 5.91
N VAL A 179 -28.58 -15.93 6.74
CA VAL A 179 -28.41 -17.33 6.29
C VAL A 179 -29.68 -17.83 5.59
N MET A 180 -30.87 -17.59 6.18
CA MET A 180 -32.17 -17.93 5.58
C MET A 180 -32.38 -17.24 4.22
N ARG A 181 -32.06 -15.94 4.10
CA ARG A 181 -32.17 -15.20 2.83
C ARG A 181 -31.21 -15.73 1.76
N ARG A 182 -30.00 -16.15 2.13
CA ARG A 182 -29.03 -16.72 1.17
C ARG A 182 -29.44 -18.12 0.72
N ALA A 183 -29.99 -18.95 1.61
CA ALA A 183 -30.56 -20.26 1.28
C ALA A 183 -31.75 -20.14 0.32
N ALA A 184 -32.64 -19.16 0.53
CA ALA A 184 -33.78 -18.89 -0.35
C ALA A 184 -33.40 -18.33 -1.75
N GLN A 185 -32.13 -17.93 -1.95
CA GLN A 185 -31.60 -17.48 -3.24
C GLN A 185 -30.95 -18.61 -4.07
N LEU A 186 -30.90 -19.84 -3.55
CA LEU A 186 -30.38 -20.98 -4.30
C LEU A 186 -31.40 -21.43 -5.38
N PRO A 187 -30.96 -21.76 -6.61
CA PRO A 187 -31.87 -22.09 -7.72
C PRO A 187 -32.87 -23.22 -7.42
N THR A 188 -32.50 -24.16 -6.55
CA THR A 188 -33.32 -25.30 -6.12
C THR A 188 -34.51 -24.91 -5.25
N PHE A 189 -34.52 -23.73 -4.61
CA PHE A 189 -35.65 -23.28 -3.78
C PHE A 189 -36.92 -23.02 -4.60
N ALA A 190 -36.78 -22.74 -5.90
CA ALA A 190 -37.89 -22.55 -6.85
C ALA A 190 -38.63 -23.85 -7.21
N GLN A 191 -38.18 -25.01 -6.73
CA GLN A 191 -38.78 -26.32 -7.01
C GLN A 191 -39.59 -26.89 -5.83
N LEU A 192 -39.72 -26.14 -4.72
CA LEU A 192 -40.52 -26.56 -3.57
C LEU A 192 -42.03 -26.40 -3.82
N PRO A 193 -42.89 -27.31 -3.30
CA PRO A 193 -44.33 -27.20 -3.45
C PRO A 193 -44.89 -25.89 -2.84
N PRO A 194 -45.89 -25.23 -3.47
CA PRO A 194 -46.38 -23.92 -3.02
C PRO A 194 -46.95 -23.87 -1.57
N GLY A 195 -47.33 -25.01 -1.00
CA GLY A 195 -47.95 -25.09 0.33
C GLY A 195 -47.06 -24.61 1.48
N ASP A 196 -45.75 -24.85 1.40
CA ASP A 196 -44.82 -24.53 2.49
C ASP A 196 -44.38 -23.06 2.50
N ILE A 197 -44.55 -22.35 1.39
CA ILE A 197 -44.20 -20.93 1.24
C ILE A 197 -45.20 -20.03 1.99
N GLY A 198 -46.48 -20.41 2.01
CA GLY A 198 -47.55 -19.60 2.61
C GLY A 198 -47.38 -19.37 4.12
N VAL A 199 -46.88 -20.36 4.85
CA VAL A 199 -46.66 -20.29 6.31
C VAL A 199 -45.56 -19.28 6.67
N VAL A 200 -44.58 -19.08 5.79
CA VAL A 200 -43.44 -18.16 6.02
C VAL A 200 -43.83 -16.70 5.80
N VAL A 201 -44.73 -16.43 4.85
CA VAL A 201 -45.15 -15.06 4.51
C VAL A 201 -46.12 -14.49 5.55
N ASP A 202 -47.05 -15.28 6.08
CA ASP A 202 -48.08 -14.78 7.02
C ASP A 202 -47.48 -14.39 8.39
N ALA A 203 -46.33 -14.96 8.75
CA ALA A 203 -45.56 -14.58 9.94
C ALA A 203 -44.83 -13.23 9.80
N LEU A 204 -44.59 -12.75 8.58
CA LEU A 204 -43.82 -11.52 8.31
C LEU A 204 -44.68 -10.25 8.29
N LEU A 205 -46.01 -10.36 8.14
CA LEU A 205 -46.90 -9.21 7.86
C LEU A 205 -47.63 -8.63 9.08
N ARG A 206 -47.32 -9.07 10.31
CA ARG A 206 -48.05 -8.68 11.54
C ARG A 206 -47.23 -7.86 12.54
N MET A 207 -46.64 -6.75 12.11
CA MET A 207 -46.15 -5.70 13.02
C MET A 207 -46.63 -4.31 12.57
N PRO A 208 -47.36 -3.55 13.41
CA PRO A 208 -47.84 -2.22 13.06
C PRO A 208 -46.83 -1.12 13.43
N ASP A 209 -46.74 -0.09 12.59
CA ASP A 209 -45.99 1.14 12.88
C ASP A 209 -46.95 2.35 12.88
N GLN A 210 -46.67 3.33 13.74
CA GLN A 210 -47.45 4.56 13.88
C GLN A 210 -46.54 5.76 14.14
N ARG A 211 -46.58 6.77 13.26
CA ARG A 211 -46.42 8.20 13.56
C ARG A 211 -46.82 9.06 12.35
N GLY A 212 -47.36 10.25 12.62
CA GLY A 212 -47.72 11.24 11.60
C GLY A 212 -46.89 12.52 11.70
N ALA A 213 -46.95 13.35 10.65
CA ALA A 213 -46.47 14.75 10.60
C ALA A 213 -47.66 15.73 10.69
N PRO A 214 -47.48 17.07 10.82
CA PRO A 214 -47.30 17.93 9.62
C PRO A 214 -46.65 19.35 9.81
N GLY A 215 -46.46 20.09 8.69
CA GLY A 215 -46.36 21.58 8.60
C GLY A 215 -44.96 22.13 8.21
N MET A 216 -44.69 22.78 7.06
CA MET A 216 -45.15 24.07 6.47
C MET A 216 -44.68 25.34 7.26
N ALA A 217 -44.21 26.46 6.69
CA ALA A 217 -44.25 27.01 5.30
C ALA A 217 -43.03 27.92 4.95
N ALA A 218 -43.07 28.64 3.80
CA ALA A 218 -41.95 29.34 3.12
C ALA A 218 -41.93 30.90 3.22
N GLY A 219 -40.89 31.58 2.69
CA GLY A 219 -40.81 33.06 2.59
C GLY A 219 -39.65 33.65 1.74
N ALA A 220 -39.90 34.78 1.06
CA ALA A 220 -39.11 35.35 -0.08
C ALA A 220 -39.40 36.88 -0.27
N ILE A 221 -38.67 37.74 -1.02
CA ILE A 221 -37.41 37.62 -1.81
C ILE A 221 -36.70 39.01 -2.00
N ASP A 222 -35.36 39.03 -1.88
CA ASP A 222 -34.35 39.81 -2.65
C ASP A 222 -34.48 41.39 -2.83
N PRO A 223 -33.67 42.12 -3.66
CA PRO A 223 -32.84 43.28 -3.22
C PRO A 223 -33.14 44.59 -4.04
N PRO A 224 -32.22 45.47 -4.53
CA PRO A 224 -30.81 45.84 -4.24
C PRO A 224 -30.50 47.37 -4.20
N ALA A 225 -29.21 47.77 -4.12
CA ALA A 225 -28.49 48.58 -5.16
C ALA A 225 -27.51 49.69 -4.69
N ARG A 226 -26.27 49.64 -5.26
CA ARG A 226 -25.38 50.74 -5.73
C ARG A 226 -24.91 51.85 -4.77
N HIS A 227 -23.58 52.07 -4.71
CA HIS A 227 -22.89 53.14 -5.47
C HIS A 227 -21.35 53.07 -5.30
N ALA A 228 -20.59 53.38 -6.36
CA ALA A 228 -19.14 53.64 -6.31
C ALA A 228 -18.87 55.15 -6.05
N PRO A 229 -17.63 55.58 -5.74
CA PRO A 229 -16.86 56.22 -6.82
C PRO A 229 -15.30 56.24 -6.70
N ALA A 230 -14.71 56.71 -7.81
CA ALA A 230 -13.50 57.56 -7.94
C ALA A 230 -12.07 56.94 -7.90
N ARG A 231 -11.22 57.52 -8.75
CA ARG A 231 -9.83 57.14 -9.06
C ARG A 231 -8.82 58.05 -8.36
N GLY A 232 -7.65 57.50 -8.00
CA GLY A 232 -6.42 58.24 -7.67
C GLY A 232 -5.37 58.15 -8.79
N VAL A 233 -4.49 59.16 -8.88
CA VAL A 233 -3.52 59.36 -9.97
C VAL A 233 -2.22 58.58 -9.75
N ARG A 234 -1.63 58.01 -10.81
CA ARG A 234 -0.32 57.30 -10.77
C ARG A 234 0.86 58.25 -11.00
N GLN A 235 1.96 58.00 -10.27
CA GLN A 235 3.31 58.50 -10.59
C GLN A 235 4.02 57.53 -11.57
N ALA A 236 5.05 58.02 -12.27
CA ALA A 236 5.79 57.27 -13.29
C ALA A 236 6.93 56.41 -12.70
N HIS A 237 7.18 55.27 -13.35
CA HIS A 237 8.20 54.28 -12.97
C HIS A 237 8.88 53.71 -14.25
N PRO A 238 9.93 52.87 -14.14
CA PRO A 238 10.99 52.72 -15.16
C PRO A 238 10.60 51.76 -16.33
N PRO A 239 11.48 51.44 -17.31
CA PRO A 239 11.05 50.95 -18.63
C PRO A 239 10.45 49.54 -18.59
N PRO A 240 9.61 49.19 -19.59
CA PRO A 240 8.74 48.02 -19.51
C PRO A 240 9.50 46.70 -19.66
N ALA A 241 9.06 45.72 -18.87
CA ALA A 241 9.27 44.30 -19.12
C ALA A 241 8.65 43.89 -20.47
N PRO A 242 9.04 42.73 -21.06
CA PRO A 242 8.34 42.17 -22.22
C PRO A 242 6.82 42.13 -21.98
N PRO A 243 6.00 42.35 -23.03
CA PRO A 243 4.55 42.39 -22.88
C PRO A 243 4.08 41.06 -22.28
N ALA A 244 3.40 41.14 -21.14
CA ALA A 244 2.71 39.99 -20.58
C ALA A 244 1.77 39.40 -21.64
N PRO A 245 1.57 38.07 -21.67
CA PRO A 245 0.58 37.47 -22.56
C PRO A 245 -0.77 38.18 -22.40
N PRO A 246 -1.54 38.36 -23.49
CA PRO A 246 -2.79 39.12 -23.44
C PRO A 246 -3.68 38.53 -22.35
N ALA A 247 -4.16 39.41 -21.45
CA ALA A 247 -5.05 38.98 -20.38
C ALA A 247 -6.27 38.29 -21.00
N MET A 248 -6.52 37.05 -20.60
CA MET A 248 -7.69 36.26 -21.00
C MET A 248 -8.98 37.06 -20.81
N ALA A 249 -9.99 36.79 -21.65
CA ALA A 249 -11.24 37.53 -21.57
C ALA A 249 -11.90 37.34 -20.19
N PRO A 250 -12.67 38.32 -19.66
CA PRO A 250 -13.29 38.20 -18.34
C PRO A 250 -14.20 36.97 -18.17
N ASP A 251 -14.81 36.50 -19.27
CA ASP A 251 -15.67 35.31 -19.32
C ASP A 251 -14.88 33.98 -19.39
N GLU A 252 -13.55 34.06 -19.39
CA GLU A 252 -12.62 32.96 -19.68
C GLU A 252 -11.81 32.54 -18.43
N GLN A 253 -11.92 33.29 -17.33
CA GLN A 253 -11.26 32.96 -16.07
C GLN A 253 -11.92 31.74 -15.42
N PRO A 254 -11.16 30.69 -15.03
CA PRO A 254 -11.73 29.48 -14.43
C PRO A 254 -12.47 29.77 -13.12
N ASP A 255 -13.61 29.11 -12.92
CA ASP A 255 -14.40 29.23 -11.69
C ASP A 255 -13.62 28.71 -10.46
N ASP A 256 -14.02 29.13 -9.25
CA ASP A 256 -13.36 28.72 -7.99
C ASP A 256 -13.20 27.19 -7.91
N TYR A 257 -14.18 26.44 -8.42
CA TYR A 257 -14.16 24.98 -8.42
C TYR A 257 -13.06 24.42 -9.33
N THR A 258 -12.97 24.93 -10.56
CA THR A 258 -11.98 24.52 -11.56
C THR A 258 -10.58 24.78 -11.04
N ARG A 259 -10.34 25.96 -10.44
CA ARG A 259 -9.07 26.32 -9.81
C ARG A 259 -8.69 25.37 -8.66
N TRP A 260 -9.65 24.99 -7.81
CA TRP A 260 -9.42 23.99 -6.75
C TRP A 260 -9.15 22.60 -7.34
N ASN A 261 -9.84 22.19 -8.41
CA ASN A 261 -9.66 20.91 -9.07
C ASN A 261 -8.25 20.78 -9.68
N GLU A 262 -7.85 21.76 -10.48
CA GLU A 262 -6.52 21.85 -11.09
C GLU A 262 -5.41 21.85 -10.02
N ALA A 263 -5.55 22.68 -8.97
CA ALA A 263 -4.57 22.75 -7.90
C ALA A 263 -4.44 21.43 -7.13
N ILE A 264 -5.55 20.75 -6.83
CA ILE A 264 -5.53 19.43 -6.18
C ILE A 264 -4.86 18.38 -7.08
N VAL A 265 -5.23 18.30 -8.36
CA VAL A 265 -4.66 17.33 -9.31
C VAL A 265 -3.15 17.54 -9.46
N ALA A 266 -2.73 18.78 -9.71
CA ALA A 266 -1.32 19.13 -9.82
C ALA A 266 -0.56 18.76 -8.55
N TYR A 267 -1.10 19.11 -7.38
CA TYR A 267 -0.45 18.85 -6.09
C TYR A 267 -0.26 17.34 -5.82
N VAL A 268 -1.30 16.53 -5.93
CA VAL A 268 -1.22 15.10 -5.56
C VAL A 268 -0.35 14.29 -6.53
N THR A 269 -0.14 14.79 -7.75
CA THR A 269 0.72 14.14 -8.76
C THR A 269 2.13 14.71 -8.88
N ALA A 270 2.39 15.96 -8.47
CA ALA A 270 3.67 16.64 -8.67
C ALA A 270 4.91 15.93 -8.10
N THR A 271 4.74 15.05 -7.11
CA THR A 271 5.85 14.28 -6.49
C THR A 271 5.74 12.77 -6.68
N ALA A 272 4.72 12.28 -7.39
CA ALA A 272 4.52 10.86 -7.63
C ALA A 272 5.40 10.37 -8.79
N ARG A 273 6.12 9.26 -8.61
CA ARG A 273 6.91 8.63 -9.67
C ARG A 273 6.05 7.68 -10.50
N PRO A 274 6.47 7.31 -11.73
CA PRO A 274 5.85 6.23 -12.47
C PRO A 274 5.79 4.93 -11.65
N GLY A 275 4.56 4.45 -11.41
CA GLY A 275 4.25 3.30 -10.56
C GLY A 275 3.98 3.61 -9.08
N ASP A 276 4.19 4.84 -8.59
CA ASP A 276 3.85 5.19 -7.21
C ASP A 276 2.33 5.25 -7.01
N PRO A 277 1.80 4.77 -5.86
CA PRO A 277 0.38 4.89 -5.53
C PRO A 277 0.01 6.33 -5.16
N VAL A 278 -0.84 6.97 -5.96
CA VAL A 278 -1.32 8.35 -5.69
C VAL A 278 -2.54 8.29 -4.77
N TYR A 279 -2.47 8.98 -3.63
CA TYR A 279 -3.56 9.11 -2.66
C TYR A 279 -4.09 10.55 -2.65
N LEU A 280 -5.40 10.73 -2.77
CA LEU A 280 -6.01 12.07 -2.70
C LEU A 280 -5.91 12.73 -1.33
N SER A 281 -5.86 11.95 -0.23
CA SER A 281 -5.71 12.34 1.19
C SER A 281 -5.67 13.84 1.55
N ILE A 282 -6.77 14.58 1.37
CA ILE A 282 -6.86 16.00 1.74
C ILE A 282 -7.24 16.17 3.21
N ASP A 283 -6.56 17.10 3.88
CA ASP A 283 -6.79 17.54 5.25
C ASP A 283 -6.82 19.07 5.37
N GLN A 284 -6.82 19.58 6.60
CA GLN A 284 -6.86 21.03 6.87
C GLN A 284 -5.55 21.70 6.48
N GLU A 285 -4.41 21.13 6.87
CA GLU A 285 -3.08 21.65 6.56
C GLU A 285 -2.84 21.76 5.03
N LEU A 286 -3.20 20.73 4.27
CA LEU A 286 -3.13 20.73 2.80
C LEU A 286 -4.08 21.76 2.18
N ALA A 287 -5.31 21.87 2.67
CA ALA A 287 -6.22 22.91 2.19
C ALA A 287 -5.66 24.32 2.44
N ASP A 288 -4.95 24.52 3.55
CA ASP A 288 -4.29 25.79 3.88
C ASP A 288 -3.15 26.11 2.88
N GLU A 289 -2.33 25.13 2.52
CA GLU A 289 -1.24 25.24 1.52
C GLU A 289 -1.76 25.52 0.10
N LEU A 290 -2.75 24.76 -0.36
CA LEU A 290 -3.35 24.95 -1.69
C LEU A 290 -3.97 26.34 -1.83
N ARG A 291 -4.55 26.89 -0.76
CA ARG A 291 -5.05 28.27 -0.75
C ARG A 291 -3.93 29.30 -0.84
N GLU A 292 -2.77 29.06 -0.22
CA GLU A 292 -1.58 29.93 -0.39
C GLU A 292 -1.17 29.97 -1.86
N GLN A 293 -1.15 28.82 -2.55
CA GLN A 293 -0.86 28.72 -4.00
C GLN A 293 -1.92 29.41 -4.87
N LEU A 294 -3.21 29.35 -4.49
CA LEU A 294 -4.32 30.02 -5.18
C LEU A 294 -4.42 31.54 -4.93
N GLU A 295 -3.47 32.12 -4.17
CA GLU A 295 -3.42 33.53 -3.74
C GLU A 295 -4.66 34.03 -2.96
N GLN A 296 -5.48 33.13 -2.41
CA GLN A 296 -6.75 33.47 -1.76
C GLN A 296 -6.51 33.95 -0.31
N ARG A 297 -6.45 35.27 -0.10
CA ARG A 297 -5.95 35.88 1.16
C ARG A 297 -6.89 35.86 2.36
N SER A 298 -8.15 35.47 2.22
CA SER A 298 -9.14 35.50 3.32
C SER A 298 -10.11 34.32 3.27
N GLY A 299 -10.23 33.57 4.37
CA GLY A 299 -11.20 32.49 4.48
C GLY A 299 -10.77 31.39 5.46
N ARG A 300 -11.57 30.32 5.54
CA ARG A 300 -11.16 29.04 6.14
C ARG A 300 -10.97 28.07 4.97
N PRO A 301 -9.79 27.51 4.70
CA PRO A 301 -9.49 27.01 3.36
C PRO A 301 -10.34 25.79 2.96
N VAL A 302 -10.57 24.88 3.91
CA VAL A 302 -11.55 23.79 3.81
C VAL A 302 -12.97 24.30 3.50
N ALA A 303 -13.40 25.40 4.12
CA ALA A 303 -14.72 25.98 3.86
C ALA A 303 -14.80 26.63 2.47
N ASP A 304 -13.69 27.16 1.93
CA ASP A 304 -13.63 27.70 0.57
C ASP A 304 -13.66 26.60 -0.50
N LEU A 305 -12.93 25.49 -0.29
CA LEU A 305 -13.04 24.30 -1.13
C LEU A 305 -14.48 23.73 -1.12
N VAL A 306 -15.05 23.52 0.07
CA VAL A 306 -16.43 23.03 0.22
C VAL A 306 -17.45 23.99 -0.39
N ARG A 307 -17.25 25.32 -0.25
CA ARG A 307 -18.06 26.35 -0.90
C ARG A 307 -17.99 26.24 -2.42
N ALA A 308 -16.81 26.09 -3.00
CA ALA A 308 -16.63 25.94 -4.44
C ALA A 308 -17.31 24.68 -4.98
N VAL A 309 -17.11 23.52 -4.32
CA VAL A 309 -17.79 22.25 -4.65
C VAL A 309 -19.32 22.40 -4.53
N ARG A 310 -19.82 23.04 -3.47
CA ARG A 310 -21.24 23.31 -3.27
C ARG A 310 -21.82 24.23 -4.34
N GLN A 311 -21.13 25.30 -4.71
CA GLN A 311 -21.55 26.23 -5.77
C GLN A 311 -21.60 25.55 -7.15
N ARG A 312 -20.66 24.64 -7.42
CA ARG A 312 -20.62 23.87 -8.67
C ARG A 312 -21.70 22.80 -8.76
N MET A 313 -21.94 22.05 -7.69
CA MET A 313 -22.69 20.78 -7.74
C MET A 313 -24.06 20.80 -7.08
N LEU A 314 -24.33 21.70 -6.14
CA LEU A 314 -25.58 21.68 -5.36
C LEU A 314 -26.63 22.61 -5.98
N ILE A 315 -27.67 22.06 -6.62
CA ILE A 315 -28.81 22.83 -7.15
C ILE A 315 -30.07 22.42 -6.40
N GLY A 316 -30.81 23.39 -5.85
CA GLY A 316 -32.06 23.12 -5.12
C GLY A 316 -31.88 22.33 -3.81
N GLY A 317 -30.65 22.06 -3.38
CA GLY A 317 -30.33 21.17 -2.25
C GLY A 317 -29.89 19.77 -2.66
N GLU A 318 -29.96 19.43 -3.95
CA GLU A 318 -29.55 18.13 -4.50
C GLU A 318 -28.18 18.21 -5.16
N PHE A 319 -27.37 17.16 -5.02
CA PHE A 319 -26.11 17.01 -5.77
C PHE A 319 -26.36 16.57 -7.22
N LEU A 320 -25.80 17.30 -8.18
CA LEU A 320 -25.76 16.94 -9.59
C LEU A 320 -24.34 16.56 -10.00
N ILE A 321 -24.05 15.26 -9.98
CA ILE A 321 -22.73 14.69 -10.31
C ILE A 321 -22.36 14.97 -11.77
N GLU A 322 -23.35 15.00 -12.65
CA GLU A 322 -23.23 15.23 -14.09
C GLU A 322 -22.52 16.56 -14.44
N ARG A 323 -22.44 17.53 -13.51
CA ARG A 323 -21.75 18.82 -13.69
C ARG A 323 -20.22 18.75 -13.58
N VAL A 324 -19.68 17.62 -13.14
CA VAL A 324 -18.25 17.37 -12.90
C VAL A 324 -17.78 16.03 -13.50
N VAL A 325 -18.58 15.42 -14.37
CA VAL A 325 -18.20 14.27 -15.21
C VAL A 325 -17.44 14.77 -16.44
N GLY A 326 -16.42 14.02 -16.86
CA GLY A 326 -15.56 14.35 -17.99
C GLY A 326 -14.22 14.93 -17.57
N THR A 327 -13.48 15.46 -18.55
CA THR A 327 -12.12 15.99 -18.37
C THR A 327 -12.05 17.47 -18.75
N ASP A 328 -11.03 18.16 -18.23
CA ASP A 328 -10.63 19.49 -18.70
C ASP A 328 -9.82 19.44 -20.01
N ARG A 329 -9.27 20.60 -20.41
CA ARG A 329 -8.46 20.76 -21.63
C ARG A 329 -7.10 20.05 -21.57
N ALA A 330 -6.58 19.73 -20.38
CA ALA A 330 -5.35 18.96 -20.17
C ALA A 330 -5.63 17.45 -19.96
N GLY A 331 -6.89 17.04 -20.19
CA GLY A 331 -7.37 15.69 -19.99
C GLY A 331 -7.56 15.29 -18.52
N ALA A 332 -7.43 16.22 -17.56
CA ALA A 332 -7.58 15.88 -16.13
C ALA A 332 -9.06 15.79 -15.71
N PRO A 333 -9.45 14.85 -14.82
CA PRO A 333 -10.85 14.64 -14.49
C PRO A 333 -11.45 15.82 -13.73
N LEU A 334 -12.63 16.27 -14.14
CA LEU A 334 -13.32 17.41 -13.53
C LEU A 334 -13.87 17.13 -12.12
N GLY A 335 -13.90 15.86 -11.68
CA GLY A 335 -14.50 15.43 -10.42
C GLY A 335 -13.59 15.48 -9.19
N VAL A 336 -12.28 15.72 -9.35
CA VAL A 336 -11.28 15.47 -8.29
C VAL A 336 -11.48 16.36 -7.06
N ALA A 337 -11.85 17.63 -7.21
CA ALA A 337 -12.17 18.51 -6.07
C ALA A 337 -13.37 17.99 -5.25
N PHE A 338 -14.38 17.39 -5.90
CA PHE A 338 -15.47 16.72 -5.20
C PHE A 338 -14.99 15.44 -4.49
N LEU A 339 -14.22 14.59 -5.18
CA LEU A 339 -13.64 13.39 -4.58
C LEU A 339 -12.80 13.72 -3.35
N ALA A 340 -12.00 14.78 -3.37
CA ALA A 340 -11.26 15.26 -2.22
C ALA A 340 -12.16 15.56 -1.00
N THR A 341 -13.30 16.25 -1.18
CA THR A 341 -14.25 16.47 -0.07
C THR A 341 -14.86 15.17 0.46
N MET A 342 -15.02 14.13 -0.38
CA MET A 342 -15.40 12.79 0.08
C MET A 342 -14.30 12.17 0.96
N VAL A 343 -13.02 12.33 0.61
CA VAL A 343 -11.88 11.87 1.42
C VAL A 343 -11.77 12.61 2.75
N MET A 344 -11.99 13.92 2.75
CA MET A 344 -12.01 14.74 3.97
C MET A 344 -13.11 14.29 4.94
N ALA A 345 -14.30 13.95 4.43
CA ALA A 345 -15.36 13.38 5.25
C ALA A 345 -14.97 12.00 5.83
N ALA A 346 -14.26 11.16 5.07
CA ALA A 346 -13.73 9.89 5.58
C ALA A 346 -12.62 10.07 6.63
N ALA A 347 -11.76 11.09 6.49
CA ALA A 347 -10.74 11.43 7.48
C ALA A 347 -11.35 11.94 8.81
N GLN A 348 -12.57 12.49 8.79
CA GLN A 348 -13.30 12.96 9.99
C GLN A 348 -14.09 11.85 10.72
N MET A 349 -14.04 10.61 10.24
CA MET A 349 -14.77 9.48 10.83
C MET A 349 -14.25 9.12 12.23
N GLY A 350 -15.19 8.73 13.11
CA GLY A 350 -14.93 8.53 14.53
C GLY A 350 -13.97 7.38 14.86
N GLY A 351 -13.40 7.42 16.08
CA GLY A 351 -12.58 6.35 16.65
C GLY A 351 -13.36 5.37 17.55
N ASP A 352 -14.61 5.69 17.89
CA ASP A 352 -15.35 4.96 18.93
C ASP A 352 -15.98 3.66 18.38
N ASP A 353 -15.42 2.56 18.88
CA ASP A 353 -15.87 1.16 18.86
C ASP A 353 -15.79 0.31 17.58
N ALA A 354 -14.80 -0.61 17.64
CA ALA A 354 -14.90 -2.01 17.26
C ALA A 354 -15.21 -2.38 15.79
N ARG A 355 -14.21 -2.18 14.90
CA ARG A 355 -13.99 -2.87 13.60
C ARG A 355 -15.06 -2.70 12.50
N ASN A 356 -16.30 -2.38 12.83
CA ASN A 356 -17.36 -2.10 11.89
C ASN A 356 -17.46 -0.59 11.67
N ILE A 357 -16.77 -0.11 10.64
CA ILE A 357 -17.01 1.25 10.12
C ILE A 357 -18.46 1.32 9.65
N ALA A 358 -19.32 1.93 10.46
CA ALA A 358 -20.72 2.09 10.14
C ALA A 358 -20.87 3.02 8.92
N SER A 359 -21.53 2.55 7.87
CA SER A 359 -21.88 3.35 6.69
C SER A 359 -22.57 4.68 7.04
N ASN A 360 -23.21 4.74 8.21
CA ASN A 360 -23.92 5.91 8.70
C ASN A 360 -22.96 7.02 9.16
N ASP A 361 -21.81 6.69 9.79
CA ASP A 361 -20.87 7.71 10.27
C ASP A 361 -20.29 8.52 9.09
N TYR A 362 -19.91 7.83 8.00
CA TYR A 362 -19.35 8.48 6.81
C TYR A 362 -20.27 9.59 6.27
N PHE A 363 -21.54 9.26 6.02
CA PHE A 363 -22.48 10.27 5.51
C PHE A 363 -22.88 11.30 6.56
N THR A 364 -22.86 10.98 7.86
CA THR A 364 -23.02 12.00 8.91
C THR A 364 -21.89 13.03 8.82
N LYS A 365 -20.63 12.61 8.63
CA LYS A 365 -19.51 13.55 8.41
C LYS A 365 -19.67 14.33 7.11
N PHE A 366 -20.03 13.66 6.01
CA PHE A 366 -20.22 14.31 4.70
C PHE A 366 -21.34 15.37 4.71
N ASN A 367 -22.51 15.06 5.29
CA ASN A 367 -23.59 16.03 5.47
C ASN A 367 -23.16 17.20 6.37
N THR A 368 -22.42 16.91 7.45
CA THR A 368 -21.89 17.95 8.35
C THR A 368 -20.94 18.89 7.60
N LEU A 369 -20.05 18.34 6.76
CA LEU A 369 -19.09 19.10 5.96
C LEU A 369 -19.79 20.10 5.02
N PHE A 370 -20.86 19.67 4.33
CA PHE A 370 -21.63 20.51 3.41
C PHE A 370 -22.76 21.34 4.07
N ALA A 371 -22.96 21.20 5.38
CA ALA A 371 -24.09 21.74 6.15
C ALA A 371 -25.47 21.35 5.57
N LEU A 372 -25.66 20.05 5.32
CA LEU A 372 -26.87 19.44 4.78
C LEU A 372 -27.70 18.79 5.89
N VAL A 373 -29.02 18.78 5.72
CA VAL A 373 -29.93 18.00 6.56
C VAL A 373 -29.84 16.53 6.12
N PRO A 374 -29.56 15.57 7.01
CA PRO A 374 -29.51 14.17 6.63
C PRO A 374 -30.88 13.66 6.15
N ALA A 375 -30.90 13.03 4.97
CA ALA A 375 -32.06 12.25 4.53
C ALA A 375 -32.26 11.01 5.44
N GLY A 376 -33.43 10.35 5.34
CA GLY A 376 -33.78 9.21 6.21
C GLY A 376 -32.85 7.99 6.11
N ASN A 377 -32.01 7.89 5.07
CA ASN A 377 -30.97 6.87 4.90
C ASN A 377 -29.55 7.39 5.19
N GLY A 378 -29.41 8.63 5.66
CA GLY A 378 -28.15 9.34 5.87
C GLY A 378 -27.48 9.89 4.61
N ARG A 379 -27.72 9.33 3.42
CA ARG A 379 -27.07 9.74 2.17
C ARG A 379 -27.66 11.06 1.63
N PRO A 380 -26.85 12.01 1.12
CA PRO A 380 -27.35 13.27 0.56
C PRO A 380 -28.32 13.07 -0.61
N ASP A 381 -29.31 13.96 -0.73
CA ASP A 381 -30.20 14.01 -1.88
C ASP A 381 -29.45 14.38 -3.19
N GLY A 382 -29.95 13.91 -4.33
CA GLY A 382 -29.27 13.96 -5.63
C GLY A 382 -28.13 12.95 -5.80
N LEU A 383 -27.43 12.58 -4.72
CA LEU A 383 -26.32 11.63 -4.77
C LEU A 383 -26.83 10.17 -4.96
N ARG A 384 -27.24 9.82 -6.18
CA ARG A 384 -27.74 8.47 -6.54
C ARG A 384 -26.72 7.40 -6.15
N LYS A 385 -27.20 6.24 -5.69
CA LYS A 385 -26.34 5.10 -5.33
C LYS A 385 -25.43 4.71 -6.51
N TYR A 386 -24.11 4.67 -6.29
CA TYR A 386 -23.06 4.44 -7.29
C TYR A 386 -22.81 5.58 -8.29
N GLY A 387 -23.47 6.74 -8.18
CA GLY A 387 -23.25 7.86 -9.10
C GLY A 387 -21.84 8.45 -9.01
N GLU A 388 -21.23 8.40 -7.82
CA GLU A 388 -19.85 8.85 -7.58
C GLU A 388 -18.79 7.90 -8.15
N GLU A 389 -19.16 6.65 -8.45
CA GLU A 389 -18.20 5.61 -8.84
C GLU A 389 -17.54 5.90 -10.19
N ALA A 390 -18.29 6.50 -11.12
CA ALA A 390 -17.76 6.92 -12.41
C ALA A 390 -16.64 7.97 -12.29
N LEU A 391 -16.67 8.82 -11.25
CA LEU A 391 -15.60 9.79 -10.98
C LEU A 391 -14.35 9.11 -10.42
N TRP A 392 -14.51 8.11 -9.55
CA TRP A 392 -13.40 7.32 -9.02
C TRP A 392 -12.72 6.46 -10.09
N ILE A 393 -13.50 5.87 -11.00
CA ILE A 393 -12.98 5.16 -12.17
C ILE A 393 -12.22 6.13 -13.07
N SER A 394 -12.84 7.25 -13.48
CA SER A 394 -12.17 8.27 -14.30
C SER A 394 -10.88 8.83 -13.69
N TRP A 395 -10.81 8.95 -12.36
CA TRP A 395 -9.58 9.31 -11.65
C TRP A 395 -8.50 8.21 -11.74
N ASN A 396 -8.88 6.95 -11.52
CA ASN A 396 -7.96 5.83 -11.62
C ASN A 396 -7.43 5.63 -13.06
N ASP A 397 -8.31 5.72 -14.05
CA ASP A 397 -7.95 5.59 -15.48
C ASP A 397 -6.96 6.68 -15.90
N TRP A 398 -7.19 7.91 -15.44
CA TRP A 398 -6.30 9.05 -15.70
C TRP A 398 -4.92 8.90 -15.06
N LEU A 399 -4.85 8.36 -13.83
CA LEU A 399 -3.59 8.02 -13.19
C LEU A 399 -2.84 6.94 -13.99
N CYS A 400 -3.52 5.86 -14.38
CA CYS A 400 -2.95 4.79 -15.21
C CYS A 400 -2.39 5.33 -16.53
N ALA A 401 -3.12 6.23 -17.20
CA ALA A 401 -2.70 6.86 -18.46
C ALA A 401 -1.44 7.72 -18.31
N ARG A 402 -1.13 8.22 -17.11
CA ARG A 402 0.12 8.92 -16.78
C ARG A 402 1.20 8.00 -16.17
N GLY A 403 0.99 6.67 -16.21
CA GLY A 403 1.91 5.68 -15.64
C GLY A 403 1.96 5.69 -14.11
N LEU A 404 1.00 6.32 -13.43
CA LEU A 404 0.87 6.38 -11.97
C LEU A 404 -0.03 5.25 -11.47
N SER A 405 0.21 4.74 -10.26
CA SER A 405 -0.63 3.65 -9.72
C SER A 405 -1.89 4.22 -9.05
N PRO A 406 -3.10 3.80 -9.46
CA PRO A 406 -4.33 4.14 -8.75
C PRO A 406 -4.35 3.46 -7.37
N SER A 407 -4.66 4.24 -6.33
CA SER A 407 -4.83 3.71 -4.97
C SER A 407 -6.28 3.65 -4.49
N ALA A 408 -7.21 4.26 -5.23
CA ALA A 408 -8.62 4.34 -4.83
C ALA A 408 -9.34 3.02 -5.14
N ARG A 409 -9.72 2.28 -4.09
CA ARG A 409 -10.34 0.95 -4.21
C ARG A 409 -11.75 0.92 -3.65
N GLY A 410 -12.69 0.46 -4.48
CA GLY A 410 -14.06 0.17 -4.05
C GLY A 410 -14.13 -1.03 -3.11
N GLY A 411 -15.17 -1.06 -2.29
CA GLY A 411 -15.52 -2.20 -1.45
C GLY A 411 -16.55 -3.14 -2.07
N ASP A 412 -16.93 -4.17 -1.33
CA ASP A 412 -18.00 -5.08 -1.75
C ASP A 412 -19.41 -4.56 -1.38
N GLY A 413 -20.36 -4.84 -2.27
CA GLY A 413 -21.80 -4.69 -2.01
C GLY A 413 -22.21 -3.28 -1.57
N PRO A 414 -22.83 -3.09 -0.38
CA PRO A 414 -23.22 -1.77 0.11
C PRO A 414 -22.05 -0.83 0.44
N GLN A 415 -20.86 -1.36 0.75
CA GLN A 415 -19.70 -0.55 1.14
C GLN A 415 -18.89 -0.02 -0.06
N ARG A 416 -19.27 -0.41 -1.29
CA ARG A 416 -18.50 -0.13 -2.52
C ARG A 416 -18.07 1.33 -2.65
N TYR A 417 -19.01 2.25 -2.50
CA TYR A 417 -18.77 3.69 -2.65
C TYR A 417 -18.16 4.37 -1.41
N ILE A 418 -18.20 3.75 -0.22
CA ILE A 418 -17.63 4.31 1.02
C ILE A 418 -16.16 3.93 1.15
N ASN A 419 -15.80 2.74 0.69
CA ASN A 419 -14.42 2.25 0.73
C ASN A 419 -13.48 3.06 -0.18
N TYR A 420 -13.97 3.66 -1.28
CA TYR A 420 -13.16 4.57 -2.11
C TYR A 420 -12.56 5.72 -1.27
N PRO A 421 -13.34 6.64 -0.66
CA PRO A 421 -12.75 7.71 0.16
C PRO A 421 -12.03 7.20 1.41
N ILE A 422 -12.43 6.08 2.02
CA ILE A 422 -11.67 5.47 3.14
C ILE A 422 -10.29 4.97 2.70
N SER A 423 -10.16 4.38 1.51
CA SER A 423 -8.87 3.94 0.96
C SER A 423 -7.92 5.10 0.70
N GLN A 424 -8.46 6.30 0.46
CA GLN A 424 -7.73 7.53 0.20
C GLN A 424 -7.36 8.32 1.46
N ALA A 425 -8.09 8.18 2.56
CA ALA A 425 -7.80 8.88 3.81
C ALA A 425 -6.64 8.21 4.55
N LEU A 426 -5.41 8.74 4.41
CA LEU A 426 -4.21 8.10 4.96
C LEU A 426 -4.15 8.09 6.50
N LEU A 427 -4.60 9.17 7.15
CA LEU A 427 -4.80 9.26 8.61
C LEU A 427 -6.16 9.87 8.93
N ARG A 428 -6.83 9.37 9.97
CA ARG A 428 -8.03 10.01 10.53
C ARG A 428 -7.66 11.19 11.43
N GLY A 429 -8.57 12.13 11.64
CA GLY A 429 -8.42 13.22 12.60
C GLY A 429 -8.07 12.74 14.00
N THR A 430 -8.78 11.71 14.48
CA THR A 430 -8.52 11.09 15.80
C THR A 430 -7.12 10.47 15.92
N ASP A 431 -6.58 9.89 14.84
CA ASP A 431 -5.22 9.36 14.83
C ASP A 431 -4.17 10.49 14.83
N ARG A 432 -4.45 11.63 14.18
CA ARG A 432 -3.59 12.83 14.19
C ARG A 432 -3.52 13.46 15.57
N ASP A 433 -4.67 13.70 16.19
CA ASP A 433 -4.76 14.23 17.57
C ASP A 433 -4.00 13.32 18.55
N HIS A 434 -4.09 12.02 18.33
CA HIS A 434 -3.39 11.01 19.13
C HIS A 434 -1.87 10.99 18.88
N LEU A 435 -1.43 11.13 17.63
CA LEU A 435 0.00 11.30 17.29
C LEU A 435 0.58 12.57 17.94
N VAL A 436 -0.12 13.70 17.84
CA VAL A 436 0.26 14.96 18.50
C VAL A 436 0.45 14.77 20.01
N ARG A 437 -0.45 14.03 20.68
CA ARG A 437 -0.29 13.65 22.09
C ARG A 437 0.98 12.82 22.32
N ILE A 438 1.22 11.78 21.52
CA ILE A 438 2.44 10.95 21.63
C ILE A 438 3.70 11.82 21.47
N PHE A 439 3.73 12.74 20.52
CA PHE A 439 4.87 13.63 20.29
C PHE A 439 5.12 14.58 21.48
N ALA A 440 4.05 15.11 22.09
CA ALA A 440 4.12 15.93 23.30
C ALA A 440 4.62 15.17 24.54
N GLU A 441 4.19 13.92 24.71
CA GLU A 441 4.64 13.05 25.80
C GLU A 441 6.08 12.57 25.61
N ARG A 442 6.49 12.27 24.37
CA ARG A 442 7.80 11.65 24.07
C ARG A 442 8.93 12.64 23.80
N ARG A 443 8.63 13.86 23.32
CA ARG A 443 9.61 14.93 23.03
C ARG A 443 10.79 14.44 22.18
N TRP A 444 10.49 13.73 21.09
CA TRP A 444 11.48 13.33 20.10
C TRP A 444 12.11 14.55 19.42
N ALA A 445 13.32 14.38 18.87
CA ALA A 445 14.09 15.49 18.32
C ALA A 445 13.48 15.99 17.00
N ALA A 446 13.48 17.31 16.80
CA ALA A 446 12.82 17.98 15.65
C ALA A 446 13.45 17.69 14.26
N ASP A 447 14.58 17.00 14.24
CA ASP A 447 15.32 16.50 13.10
C ASP A 447 15.08 14.99 12.83
N THR A 448 14.21 14.34 13.62
CA THR A 448 13.81 12.94 13.40
C THR A 448 13.20 12.80 12.01
N ASP A 449 13.82 11.99 11.16
CA ASP A 449 13.39 11.71 9.80
C ASP A 449 12.20 10.70 9.76
N PRO A 450 11.50 10.55 8.62
CA PRO A 450 10.33 9.67 8.52
C PRO A 450 10.60 8.20 8.91
N VAL A 451 11.77 7.63 8.60
CA VAL A 451 12.09 6.22 8.87
C VAL A 451 12.33 6.03 10.37
N THR A 452 13.14 6.90 10.97
CA THR A 452 13.38 6.89 12.42
C THR A 452 12.09 7.12 13.20
N LEU A 453 11.25 8.07 12.77
CA LEU A 453 9.95 8.35 13.39
C LEU A 453 9.02 7.13 13.37
N MET A 454 8.94 6.42 12.24
CA MET A 454 8.13 5.21 12.11
C MET A 454 8.64 4.08 12.99
N ALA A 455 9.94 3.87 13.08
CA ALA A 455 10.55 2.89 13.99
C ALA A 455 10.22 3.21 15.46
N LEU A 456 10.32 4.50 15.85
CA LEU A 456 9.95 4.96 17.19
C LEU A 456 8.47 4.76 17.51
N LEU A 457 7.57 5.00 16.54
CA LEU A 457 6.12 4.80 16.68
C LEU A 457 5.70 3.34 16.74
N ARG A 458 6.26 2.47 15.88
CA ARG A 458 6.02 1.01 15.89
C ARG A 458 6.34 0.39 17.26
N ARG A 459 7.36 0.93 17.95
CA ARG A 459 7.72 0.57 19.33
C ARG A 459 6.74 1.05 20.40
N GLN A 460 5.89 2.04 20.12
CA GLN A 460 4.83 2.50 21.02
C GLN A 460 3.53 1.69 20.88
N GLY A 461 3.58 0.43 20.42
CA GLY A 461 2.40 -0.36 20.06
C GLY A 461 1.29 -0.50 21.11
N ALA A 462 1.59 -0.30 22.40
CA ALA A 462 0.61 -0.29 23.48
C ALA A 462 -0.08 1.08 23.72
N LEU A 463 0.48 2.16 23.16
CA LEU A 463 -0.03 3.53 23.31
C LEU A 463 -0.83 4.02 22.10
N VAL A 464 -0.70 3.39 20.93
CA VAL A 464 -1.42 3.80 19.69
C VAL A 464 -2.88 3.32 19.68
N THR A 465 -3.75 4.01 18.93
CA THR A 465 -5.12 3.52 18.67
C THR A 465 -5.05 2.19 17.92
N VAL A 466 -6.11 1.38 17.96
CA VAL A 466 -6.15 0.11 17.19
C VAL A 466 -5.95 0.37 15.69
N HIS A 467 -6.64 1.40 15.16
CA HIS A 467 -6.53 1.78 13.76
C HIS A 467 -5.12 2.26 13.38
N LEU A 468 -4.51 3.16 14.16
CA LEU A 468 -3.13 3.59 13.94
C LEU A 468 -2.15 2.43 14.10
N GLY A 469 -2.38 1.52 15.06
CA GLY A 469 -1.59 0.32 15.24
C GLY A 469 -1.66 -0.65 14.05
N ASP A 470 -2.80 -0.71 13.35
CA ASP A 470 -2.96 -1.49 12.13
C ASP A 470 -2.32 -0.76 10.92
N LEU A 471 -2.46 0.57 10.80
CA LEU A 471 -1.76 1.39 9.80
C LEU A 471 -0.24 1.31 9.94
N LEU A 472 0.29 1.31 11.17
CA LEU A 472 1.73 1.15 11.42
C LEU A 472 2.22 -0.26 11.06
N LYS A 473 1.36 -1.28 11.09
CA LYS A 473 1.67 -2.65 10.63
C LYS A 473 1.38 -2.86 9.13
N ASP A 474 0.89 -1.85 8.43
CA ASP A 474 0.54 -1.98 7.02
C ASP A 474 1.80 -2.36 6.21
N ALA A 475 1.66 -3.46 5.48
CA ALA A 475 2.67 -4.09 4.64
C ALA A 475 2.52 -3.69 3.16
N SER A 476 1.45 -2.98 2.83
CA SER A 476 1.12 -2.59 1.46
C SER A 476 1.93 -1.36 0.99
N PRO A 477 1.88 -1.02 -0.31
CA PRO A 477 2.48 0.22 -0.83
C PRO A 477 2.02 1.51 -0.11
N ARG A 478 0.88 1.47 0.58
CA ARG A 478 0.36 2.57 1.42
C ARG A 478 1.28 2.96 2.56
N ALA A 479 2.11 2.03 3.06
CA ALA A 479 3.03 2.26 4.18
C ALA A 479 4.10 3.32 3.90
N GLY A 480 4.38 3.61 2.62
CA GLY A 480 5.13 4.78 2.19
C GLY A 480 4.40 6.07 2.57
N ALA A 481 3.26 6.29 1.93
CA ALA A 481 2.45 7.49 2.10
C ALA A 481 1.97 7.72 3.55
N ILE A 482 1.66 6.66 4.31
CA ILE A 482 1.33 6.77 5.75
C ILE A 482 2.48 7.40 6.53
N ALA A 483 3.71 6.93 6.33
CA ALA A 483 4.87 7.44 7.06
C ALA A 483 5.12 8.93 6.78
N ASP A 484 4.94 9.35 5.53
CA ASP A 484 5.16 10.73 5.11
C ASP A 484 4.09 11.67 5.67
N VAL A 485 2.82 11.23 5.75
CA VAL A 485 1.75 12.01 6.42
C VAL A 485 1.96 12.04 7.94
N ILE A 486 2.41 10.94 8.56
CA ILE A 486 2.79 10.93 9.98
C ILE A 486 3.94 11.90 10.26
N HIS A 487 4.92 11.96 9.36
CA HIS A 487 6.05 12.89 9.47
C HIS A 487 5.62 14.35 9.28
N ALA A 488 4.73 14.64 8.33
CA ALA A 488 4.13 15.97 8.18
C ALA A 488 3.39 16.42 9.48
N VAL A 489 2.63 15.53 10.12
CA VAL A 489 1.99 15.81 11.42
C VAL A 489 3.03 16.06 12.53
N PHE A 490 4.16 15.35 12.52
CA PHE A 490 5.26 15.58 13.46
C PHE A 490 5.95 16.94 13.25
N THR A 491 6.24 17.31 12.00
CA THR A 491 6.81 18.63 11.67
C THR A 491 5.85 19.76 12.04
N ALA A 492 4.58 19.66 11.65
CA ALA A 492 3.55 20.66 12.00
C ALA A 492 3.31 20.76 13.52
N TYR A 493 3.57 19.69 14.27
CA TYR A 493 3.56 19.71 15.73
C TYR A 493 4.76 20.47 16.32
N ASP A 494 5.99 20.23 15.84
CA ASP A 494 7.19 20.94 16.33
C ASP A 494 7.16 22.44 16.01
N ASP A 495 6.67 22.81 14.83
CA ASP A 495 6.46 24.20 14.40
C ASP A 495 5.52 24.99 15.36
N ARG A 496 4.57 24.28 16.00
CA ARG A 496 3.61 24.86 16.95
C ARG A 496 4.14 24.96 18.39
N GLN A 497 5.32 24.40 18.71
CA GLN A 497 5.83 24.36 20.09
C GLN A 497 6.39 25.72 20.57
N PRO A 498 5.91 26.28 21.71
CA PRO A 498 6.42 27.53 22.24
C PRO A 498 7.87 27.39 22.70
N GLY A 499 8.75 28.26 22.18
CA GLY A 499 10.20 28.18 22.43
C GLY A 499 10.96 27.32 21.41
N SER A 500 10.27 26.52 20.59
CA SER A 500 10.82 26.18 19.28
C SER A 500 10.97 27.50 18.51
N ARG A 501 12.20 27.83 18.09
CA ARG A 501 12.53 29.14 17.48
C ARG A 501 11.97 29.21 16.05
N ALA A 502 10.64 29.22 15.88
CA ALA A 502 9.92 29.25 14.60
C ALA A 502 10.63 28.40 13.52
N ARG A 503 10.72 27.09 13.80
CA ARG A 503 11.88 26.27 13.46
C ARG A 503 11.78 25.63 12.07
N ARG A 504 11.76 26.51 11.07
CA ARG A 504 12.11 26.27 9.66
C ARG A 504 11.17 25.27 8.94
N ARG A 505 10.52 25.70 7.86
CA ARG A 505 9.91 24.80 6.86
C ARG A 505 11.01 24.16 6.00
N GLY A 506 11.97 23.50 6.66
CA GLY A 506 13.20 22.99 6.07
C GLY A 506 13.00 21.58 5.52
N GLY A 507 13.24 21.41 4.22
CA GLY A 507 13.28 20.10 3.58
C GLY A 507 14.41 19.22 4.08
N PHE A 508 14.38 17.93 3.74
CA PHE A 508 15.45 16.98 4.03
C PHE A 508 16.33 16.78 2.80
N ALA A 509 17.57 16.36 3.01
CA ALA A 509 18.43 15.83 1.95
C ALA A 509 18.72 14.36 2.20
N GLY A 510 18.81 13.63 1.08
CA GLY A 510 19.35 12.29 1.02
C GLY A 510 20.77 12.30 0.47
N LEU A 511 21.30 11.10 0.24
CA LEU A 511 22.52 10.88 -0.51
C LEU A 511 22.20 10.28 -1.87
N VAL A 512 23.01 10.62 -2.87
CA VAL A 512 23.21 9.84 -4.08
C VAL A 512 24.66 9.38 -4.14
N ARG A 513 24.86 8.12 -4.53
CA ARG A 513 26.14 7.47 -4.82
C ARG A 513 26.20 7.27 -6.33
N SER A 514 27.19 7.87 -6.97
CA SER A 514 27.53 7.63 -8.38
C SER A 514 28.91 7.01 -8.50
N GLU A 515 29.19 6.40 -9.64
CA GLU A 515 30.50 5.80 -9.93
C GLU A 515 31.35 6.82 -10.71
N ALA A 516 32.56 7.12 -10.21
CA ALA A 516 33.44 8.07 -10.88
C ALA A 516 34.03 7.44 -12.16
N PRO A 517 34.22 8.20 -13.27
CA PRO A 517 34.74 7.65 -14.53
C PRO A 517 36.11 6.97 -14.46
N LEU A 518 36.89 7.26 -13.42
CA LEU A 518 38.22 6.67 -13.17
C LEU A 518 38.18 5.56 -12.10
N GLY A 519 36.98 5.12 -11.69
CA GLY A 519 36.75 4.26 -10.54
C GLY A 519 36.62 5.05 -9.24
N GLY A 520 35.99 4.42 -8.24
CA GLY A 520 35.66 5.02 -6.94
C GLY A 520 34.19 5.43 -6.82
N ALA A 521 33.65 5.35 -5.60
CA ALA A 521 32.29 5.78 -5.28
C ALA A 521 32.30 7.26 -4.86
N ARG A 522 31.45 8.06 -5.50
CA ARG A 522 31.28 9.48 -5.17
C ARG A 522 29.92 9.68 -4.50
N TYR A 523 29.91 10.35 -3.34
CA TYR A 523 28.69 10.65 -2.61
C TYR A 523 28.36 12.14 -2.68
N ALA A 524 27.14 12.45 -3.12
CA ALA A 524 26.65 13.82 -3.21
C ALA A 524 25.34 13.99 -2.44
N VAL A 525 25.14 15.19 -1.89
CA VAL A 525 23.93 15.57 -1.20
C VAL A 525 22.84 15.88 -2.21
N MET A 526 21.71 15.21 -2.06
CA MET A 526 20.57 15.28 -2.98
C MET A 526 19.33 15.75 -2.20
N PRO A 527 18.89 17.01 -2.37
CA PRO A 527 17.74 17.53 -1.64
C PRO A 527 16.41 16.90 -2.08
N ALA A 528 15.59 16.49 -1.11
CA ALA A 528 14.22 16.09 -1.37
C ALA A 528 13.36 17.32 -1.67
N MET A 529 12.42 17.17 -2.62
CA MET A 529 11.32 18.12 -2.75
C MET A 529 10.35 17.87 -1.58
N PRO A 530 9.93 18.91 -0.84
CA PRO A 530 8.84 18.73 0.10
C PRO A 530 7.58 18.37 -0.70
N ARG A 531 6.76 17.44 -0.20
CA ARG A 531 5.44 17.12 -0.79
C ARG A 531 4.53 18.35 -0.90
N HIS A 532 4.83 19.37 -0.11
CA HIS A 532 4.00 20.51 0.25
C HIS A 532 4.36 21.81 -0.49
N GLY A 533 5.23 21.73 -1.50
CA GLY A 533 5.58 22.86 -2.34
C GLY A 533 6.85 22.62 -3.15
N SER A 534 7.31 23.64 -3.88
CA SER A 534 8.60 23.58 -4.55
C SER A 534 9.46 24.78 -4.19
N PHE A 535 10.68 24.51 -3.73
CA PHE A 535 11.80 25.44 -3.69
C PHE A 535 12.43 25.66 -5.08
N ALA A 536 11.75 25.31 -6.19
CA ALA A 536 12.23 25.61 -7.53
C ALA A 536 12.53 27.11 -7.69
N ALA A 537 13.61 27.42 -8.39
CA ALA A 537 14.21 28.75 -8.51
C ALA A 537 14.77 29.38 -7.20
N GLN A 538 14.69 28.71 -6.05
CA GLN A 538 15.48 29.08 -4.87
C GLN A 538 16.93 28.59 -5.00
N GLN A 539 17.82 29.18 -4.21
CA GLN A 539 19.22 28.77 -4.11
C GLN A 539 19.50 28.30 -2.67
N VAL A 540 20.41 27.34 -2.50
CA VAL A 540 20.94 26.91 -1.20
C VAL A 540 22.39 27.34 -1.06
N LEU A 541 22.82 27.67 0.16
CA LEU A 541 24.22 27.96 0.48
C LEU A 541 24.96 26.67 0.82
N VAL A 542 25.74 26.16 -0.13
CA VAL A 542 26.63 25.00 0.04
C VAL A 542 28.04 25.51 0.30
N ARG A 543 28.54 25.35 1.53
CA ARG A 543 29.87 25.84 1.96
C ARG A 543 30.13 27.32 1.61
N GLY A 544 29.07 28.15 1.67
CA GLY A 544 29.09 29.58 1.34
C GLY A 544 28.85 29.94 -0.13
N VAL A 545 28.76 28.94 -1.04
CA VAL A 545 28.44 29.15 -2.45
C VAL A 545 26.94 28.97 -2.67
N ALA A 546 26.29 29.90 -3.38
CA ALA A 546 24.89 29.78 -3.74
C ALA A 546 24.71 28.82 -4.93
N VAL A 547 24.01 27.70 -4.71
CA VAL A 547 23.70 26.66 -5.70
C VAL A 547 22.20 26.68 -5.97
N ALA A 548 21.78 26.80 -7.23
CA ALA A 548 20.37 26.81 -7.59
C ALA A 548 19.74 25.41 -7.47
N LEU A 549 18.58 25.32 -6.81
CA LEU A 549 17.79 24.09 -6.78
C LEU A 549 17.10 23.88 -8.11
N ARG A 550 17.54 22.85 -8.83
CA ARG A 550 16.97 22.40 -10.10
C ARG A 550 16.21 21.11 -9.84
N VAL A 551 14.99 20.98 -10.35
CA VAL A 551 14.25 19.70 -10.29
C VAL A 551 15.08 18.66 -11.04
N GLY A 552 15.37 17.54 -10.38
CA GLY A 552 16.11 16.43 -10.98
C GLY A 552 15.19 15.34 -11.46
N ARG A 553 14.24 14.95 -10.61
CA ARG A 553 13.28 13.85 -10.81
C ARG A 553 12.05 14.03 -9.92
N ALA A 554 11.04 13.18 -10.07
CA ALA A 554 9.85 13.21 -9.22
C ALA A 554 10.20 13.04 -7.72
N GLY A 555 9.98 14.13 -6.96
CA GLY A 555 10.26 14.22 -5.53
C GLY A 555 11.68 14.62 -5.13
N TRP A 556 12.61 14.91 -6.07
CA TRP A 556 13.99 15.28 -5.73
C TRP A 556 14.59 16.37 -6.64
N TYR A 557 15.39 17.23 -6.03
CA TYR A 557 16.26 18.16 -6.74
C TYR A 557 17.55 17.47 -7.21
N GLN A 558 18.23 18.06 -8.19
CA GLN A 558 19.57 17.64 -8.60
C GLN A 558 20.56 17.74 -7.43
N PRO A 559 21.63 16.92 -7.41
CA PRO A 559 22.63 16.97 -6.34
C PRO A 559 23.30 18.33 -6.25
N ILE A 560 23.45 18.85 -5.03
CA ILE A 560 23.92 20.23 -4.77
C ILE A 560 25.42 20.32 -4.46
N GLY A 561 26.09 19.18 -4.31
CA GLY A 561 27.53 19.09 -4.05
C GLY A 561 27.92 17.79 -3.34
N ASP A 562 29.21 17.49 -3.33
CA ASP A 562 29.75 16.28 -2.69
C ASP A 562 29.66 16.37 -1.18
N VAL A 563 29.23 15.30 -0.50
CA VAL A 563 29.20 15.25 0.96
C VAL A 563 30.63 15.07 1.49
N SER A 564 31.04 15.88 2.46
CA SER A 564 32.31 15.67 3.18
C SER A 564 32.15 14.66 4.31
N ALA A 565 33.25 14.06 4.78
CA ALA A 565 33.23 13.16 5.93
C ALA A 565 32.52 13.78 7.15
N ALA A 566 32.82 15.05 7.49
CA ALA A 566 32.17 15.75 8.59
C ALA A 566 30.65 15.94 8.40
N GLU A 567 30.19 16.31 7.20
CA GLU A 567 28.74 16.44 6.91
C GLU A 567 28.03 15.08 6.93
N LEU A 568 28.70 14.00 6.54
CA LEU A 568 28.20 12.64 6.62
C LEU A 568 28.13 12.15 8.08
N ASP A 569 29.11 12.53 8.90
CA ASP A 569 29.30 12.12 10.29
C ASP A 569 28.38 12.84 11.29
N ASP A 570 28.18 14.14 11.10
CA ASP A 570 27.46 15.03 12.02
C ASP A 570 26.12 15.53 11.47
N GLY A 571 25.81 15.22 10.21
CA GLY A 571 24.75 15.90 9.46
C GLY A 571 25.13 17.34 9.13
N THR A 572 24.25 18.07 8.44
CA THR A 572 24.44 19.51 8.19
C THR A 572 23.16 20.20 7.75
N GLU A 573 23.14 21.54 7.81
CA GLU A 573 22.07 22.39 7.30
C GLU A 573 22.58 23.26 6.15
N TYR A 574 21.82 23.31 5.05
CA TYR A 574 22.06 24.14 3.87
C TYR A 574 21.02 25.28 3.82
N PRO A 575 21.35 26.51 4.26
CA PRO A 575 20.40 27.62 4.31
C PRO A 575 19.90 28.01 2.92
N LEU A 576 18.60 28.32 2.81
CA LEU A 576 18.00 28.85 1.59
C LEU A 576 18.27 30.35 1.45
N VAL A 577 18.74 30.78 0.28
CA VAL A 577 19.06 32.17 -0.03
C VAL A 577 17.78 33.00 -0.07
N GLY A 578 17.75 34.12 0.65
CA GLY A 578 16.59 35.01 0.76
C GLY A 578 15.54 34.57 1.78
N ALA A 579 15.45 33.27 2.09
CA ALA A 579 14.59 32.75 3.14
C ALA A 579 15.30 32.79 4.50
N THR A 580 15.07 33.84 5.29
CA THR A 580 15.76 34.07 6.59
C THR A 580 15.63 32.94 7.62
N ARG A 581 14.77 31.94 7.38
CA ARG A 581 14.47 30.85 8.30
C ARG A 581 14.33 29.48 7.66
N ASP A 582 14.60 29.26 6.38
CA ASP A 582 14.44 27.94 5.77
C ASP A 582 15.80 27.35 5.36
N ALA A 583 15.96 26.03 5.50
CA ALA A 583 17.20 25.33 5.24
C ALA A 583 16.94 23.85 4.91
N ILE A 584 17.73 23.27 4.02
CA ILE A 584 17.66 21.84 3.70
C ILE A 584 18.59 21.08 4.65
N ARG A 585 18.10 20.03 5.30
CA ARG A 585 18.83 19.30 6.35
C ARG A 585 19.27 17.92 5.89
N LEU A 586 20.58 17.66 5.90
CA LEU A 586 21.12 16.31 5.84
C LEU A 586 21.14 15.75 7.27
N PRO A 587 20.27 14.79 7.64
CA PRO A 587 20.19 14.28 9.01
C PRO A 587 21.47 13.52 9.40
N GLN A 588 21.89 13.65 10.65
CA GLN A 588 22.93 12.79 11.23
C GLN A 588 22.41 11.35 11.28
N ARG A 589 23.16 10.41 10.68
CA ARG A 589 22.79 8.99 10.66
C ARG A 589 24.00 8.09 10.86
N ASN A 590 23.76 6.89 11.39
CA ASN A 590 24.79 5.84 11.46
C ASN A 590 24.83 4.94 10.22
N TYR A 591 23.80 5.04 9.36
CA TYR A 591 23.71 4.32 8.10
C TYR A 591 22.83 5.07 7.09
N TRP A 592 23.05 4.77 5.82
CA TRP A 592 22.26 5.18 4.68
C TRP A 592 21.94 3.94 3.85
N ILE A 593 20.69 3.84 3.38
CA ILE A 593 20.27 2.82 2.43
C ILE A 593 20.04 3.54 1.11
N CYS A 594 20.75 3.12 0.08
CA CYS A 594 20.61 3.64 -1.27
C CYS A 594 20.07 2.54 -2.18
N VAL A 595 18.99 2.81 -2.89
CA VAL A 595 18.40 1.89 -3.88
C VAL A 595 18.76 2.37 -5.29
N PRO A 596 18.77 1.50 -6.31
CA PRO A 596 18.97 1.91 -7.71
C PRO A 596 18.01 3.02 -8.10
N ASP A 597 18.37 3.78 -9.12
CA ASP A 597 17.44 4.74 -9.71
C ASP A 597 16.22 3.98 -10.30
N PRO A 598 14.97 4.20 -9.82
CA PRO A 598 13.80 3.52 -10.37
C PRO A 598 13.40 4.02 -11.78
N GLU A 599 13.83 5.22 -12.18
CA GLU A 599 13.55 5.84 -13.49
C GLU A 599 14.63 5.47 -14.51
N ALA A 600 15.91 5.41 -14.09
CA ALA A 600 17.08 5.18 -14.94
C ALA A 600 18.19 4.30 -14.27
N PRO A 601 17.91 3.03 -13.89
CA PRO A 601 18.85 2.17 -13.15
C PRO A 601 20.13 1.85 -13.95
N GLU A 602 20.09 2.01 -15.28
CA GLU A 602 21.24 1.87 -16.17
C GLU A 602 22.33 2.93 -15.97
N THR A 603 22.07 4.05 -15.27
CA THR A 603 23.14 5.00 -14.92
C THR A 603 24.12 4.45 -13.87
N GLY A 604 23.70 3.42 -13.11
CA GLY A 604 24.47 2.92 -11.98
C GLY A 604 24.42 3.83 -10.75
N ASP A 605 23.54 4.83 -10.73
CA ASP A 605 23.32 5.68 -9.56
C ASP A 605 22.43 5.00 -8.51
N TRP A 606 22.80 5.18 -7.24
CA TRP A 606 22.08 4.66 -6.09
C TRP A 606 21.74 5.80 -5.15
N GLY A 607 20.49 5.94 -4.74
CA GLY A 607 20.08 7.07 -3.91
C GLY A 607 19.18 6.65 -2.76
N SER A 608 19.20 7.42 -1.68
CA SER A 608 18.29 7.25 -0.54
C SER A 608 16.88 7.78 -0.83
N TRP A 609 16.43 7.64 -2.09
CA TRP A 609 15.13 8.13 -2.59
C TRP A 609 13.97 7.17 -2.40
N GLY A 610 14.24 5.93 -1.99
CA GLY A 610 13.24 4.87 -1.87
C GLY A 610 13.41 4.01 -0.62
N ARG A 611 12.59 2.97 -0.53
CA ARG A 611 12.73 1.89 0.46
C ARG A 611 13.25 0.65 -0.25
N VAL A 612 13.80 -0.30 0.51
CA VAL A 612 14.21 -1.59 -0.03
C VAL A 612 12.98 -2.36 -0.54
N THR A 613 12.95 -2.66 -1.84
CA THR A 613 12.00 -3.58 -2.45
C THR A 613 12.54 -5.01 -2.37
N LEU A 614 11.65 -5.99 -2.16
CA LEU A 614 12.05 -7.40 -2.15
C LEU A 614 12.61 -7.81 -3.53
N GLY A 615 13.86 -8.28 -3.57
CA GLY A 615 14.55 -8.79 -4.76
C GLY A 615 15.03 -7.74 -5.76
N GLU A 616 14.96 -6.46 -5.42
CA GLU A 616 15.79 -5.42 -6.01
C GLU A 616 17.09 -5.34 -5.17
N PRO A 617 18.28 -5.21 -5.78
CA PRO A 617 19.50 -4.97 -5.03
C PRO A 617 19.46 -3.58 -4.39
N PHE A 618 20.22 -3.37 -3.33
CA PHE A 618 20.43 -2.07 -2.70
C PHE A 618 21.86 -1.98 -2.13
N LEU A 619 22.25 -0.78 -1.72
CA LEU A 619 23.54 -0.46 -1.12
C LEU A 619 23.29 0.00 0.32
N ILE A 620 24.15 -0.43 1.26
CA ILE A 620 24.17 0.12 2.62
C ILE A 620 25.52 0.80 2.85
N LEU A 621 25.49 2.09 3.14
CA LEU A 621 26.65 2.84 3.65
C LEU A 621 26.48 2.96 5.16
N CYS A 622 27.38 2.44 5.99
CA CYS A 622 27.24 2.50 7.45
C CYS A 622 28.55 2.72 8.21
N ARG A 623 28.45 3.31 9.41
CA ARG A 623 29.55 3.42 10.37
C ARG A 623 29.89 2.08 11.01
N ASP A 624 31.13 1.95 11.48
CA ASP A 624 31.65 0.80 12.25
C ASP A 624 30.68 0.29 13.34
N GLY A 625 30.02 1.19 14.09
CA GLY A 625 29.11 0.83 15.16
C GLY A 625 27.87 0.01 14.74
N ILE A 626 27.50 0.07 13.46
CA ILE A 626 26.36 -0.64 12.86
C ILE A 626 26.79 -1.93 12.14
N ARG A 627 28.08 -2.06 11.84
CA ARG A 627 28.66 -3.15 11.05
C ARG A 627 28.39 -4.53 11.64
N GLU A 628 28.46 -4.65 12.97
CA GLU A 628 28.10 -5.90 13.69
C GLU A 628 26.62 -6.28 13.54
N ASP A 629 25.71 -5.31 13.48
CA ASP A 629 24.28 -5.59 13.27
C ASP A 629 24.02 -6.11 11.84
N LEU A 630 24.74 -5.60 10.83
CA LEU A 630 24.68 -6.14 9.46
C LEU A 630 25.22 -7.57 9.36
N TYR A 631 26.36 -7.86 9.98
CA TYR A 631 26.86 -9.23 10.08
C TYR A 631 25.85 -10.16 10.75
N ARG A 632 25.24 -9.72 11.86
CA ARG A 632 24.19 -10.49 12.54
C ARG A 632 22.96 -10.74 11.66
N LEU A 633 22.50 -9.75 10.87
CA LEU A 633 21.41 -9.94 9.91
C LEU A 633 21.76 -10.96 8.80
N ARG A 634 23.02 -11.01 8.36
CA ARG A 634 23.50 -11.99 7.36
C ARG A 634 23.61 -13.39 7.95
N ASP A 635 24.18 -13.50 9.14
CA ASP A 635 24.43 -14.77 9.82
C ASP A 635 23.11 -15.42 10.26
N GLU A 636 22.06 -14.62 10.53
CA GLU A 636 20.67 -15.06 10.73
C GLU A 636 19.89 -15.27 9.41
N HIS A 637 20.53 -15.12 8.26
CA HIS A 637 19.95 -15.26 6.90
C HIS A 637 18.74 -14.36 6.65
N LEU A 638 18.78 -13.09 7.09
CA LEU A 638 17.78 -12.08 6.74
C LEU A 638 18.20 -11.24 5.53
N ILE A 639 19.51 -10.95 5.41
CA ILE A 639 20.11 -10.26 4.26
C ILE A 639 21.33 -11.02 3.72
N ARG A 640 21.73 -10.70 2.49
CA ARG A 640 23.05 -11.02 1.93
C ARG A 640 23.60 -9.79 1.19
N TRP A 641 24.90 -9.75 0.93
CA TRP A 641 25.55 -8.76 0.07
C TRP A 641 26.65 -9.42 -0.77
N SER A 642 27.10 -8.71 -1.80
CA SER A 642 28.08 -9.22 -2.77
C SER A 642 29.51 -8.77 -2.45
N ALA A 643 29.67 -7.52 -1.98
CA ALA A 643 30.96 -6.96 -1.57
C ALA A 643 30.82 -6.06 -0.35
N GLU A 644 31.92 -5.87 0.36
CA GLU A 644 32.08 -4.94 1.47
C GLU A 644 33.40 -4.21 1.28
N ARG A 645 33.39 -2.87 1.30
CA ARG A 645 34.58 -2.03 1.14
C ARG A 645 34.62 -0.90 2.18
N PRO A 646 35.75 -0.65 2.86
CA PRO A 646 35.95 0.62 3.56
C PRO A 646 36.03 1.76 2.53
N LEU A 647 35.71 2.98 2.95
CA LEU A 647 35.82 4.16 2.11
C LEU A 647 36.97 5.06 2.57
N ASP A 648 37.97 5.25 1.71
CA ASP A 648 39.18 6.03 2.05
C ASP A 648 38.88 7.52 2.33
N ASP A 649 37.95 8.11 1.57
CA ASP A 649 37.49 9.50 1.75
C ASP A 649 36.55 9.69 2.95
N TYR A 650 36.07 8.60 3.56
CA TYR A 650 35.09 8.60 4.65
C TYR A 650 35.53 7.64 5.78
N PRO A 651 36.55 8.01 6.58
CA PRO A 651 37.10 7.12 7.62
C PRO A 651 36.05 6.60 8.60
N GLY A 652 36.06 5.29 8.88
CA GLY A 652 35.08 4.63 9.75
C GLY A 652 33.73 4.32 9.08
N TRP A 653 33.58 4.63 7.79
CA TRP A 653 32.44 4.21 6.98
C TRP A 653 32.77 3.02 6.07
N HIS A 654 31.81 2.12 5.97
CA HIS A 654 31.82 0.93 5.15
C HIS A 654 30.66 0.94 4.17
N GLU A 655 30.93 0.56 2.93
CA GLU A 655 29.91 0.35 1.90
C GLU A 655 29.71 -1.16 1.66
N PHE A 656 28.47 -1.60 1.78
CA PHE A 656 27.99 -2.94 1.49
C PHE A 656 27.21 -2.91 0.18
N ASP A 657 27.75 -3.57 -0.84
CA ASP A 657 27.27 -3.51 -2.22
C ASP A 657 26.54 -4.80 -2.63
N GLY A 658 25.52 -4.67 -3.48
CA GLY A 658 24.66 -5.75 -3.90
C GLY A 658 23.89 -6.40 -2.74
N CYS A 659 23.45 -5.61 -1.76
CA CYS A 659 22.62 -6.07 -0.65
C CYS A 659 21.26 -6.55 -1.15
N GLN A 660 20.73 -7.64 -0.57
CA GLN A 660 19.42 -8.21 -0.88
C GLN A 660 18.79 -8.80 0.38
N ILE A 661 17.47 -8.59 0.55
CA ILE A 661 16.67 -9.29 1.57
C ILE A 661 16.41 -10.72 1.10
N VAL A 662 16.64 -11.70 1.98
CA VAL A 662 16.51 -13.14 1.68
C VAL A 662 15.56 -13.90 2.61
N SER A 663 15.03 -13.27 3.66
CA SER A 663 13.99 -13.88 4.51
C SER A 663 12.98 -12.84 5.04
N ASN A 664 11.79 -13.30 5.42
CA ASN A 664 10.75 -12.53 6.10
C ASN A 664 10.76 -12.68 7.64
N LEU A 665 11.65 -13.51 8.20
CA LEU A 665 11.66 -13.87 9.62
C LEU A 665 12.33 -12.80 10.52
N TRP A 666 11.97 -11.52 10.35
CA TRP A 666 12.62 -10.36 10.98
C TRP A 666 12.31 -10.16 12.46
N ASP A 667 11.18 -10.68 12.95
CA ASP A 667 10.80 -10.59 14.37
C ASP A 667 11.74 -11.39 15.30
N ALA A 668 12.63 -12.20 14.71
CA ALA A 668 13.60 -13.05 15.39
C ALA A 668 14.81 -12.32 15.97
N VAL A 669 15.23 -11.23 15.31
CA VAL A 669 16.54 -10.62 15.51
C VAL A 669 16.36 -9.28 16.20
N THR A 670 17.13 -9.02 17.25
CA THR A 670 17.15 -7.73 17.95
C THR A 670 18.48 -7.06 17.72
N LEU A 671 18.53 -6.04 16.88
CA LEU A 671 19.73 -5.26 16.59
C LEU A 671 20.06 -4.26 17.71
N LYS A 672 21.31 -3.78 17.77
CA LYS A 672 21.68 -2.64 18.61
C LYS A 672 21.03 -1.36 18.10
N ASP A 673 21.07 -1.14 16.79
CA ASP A 673 20.30 -0.10 16.11
C ASP A 673 18.96 -0.67 15.58
N PRO A 674 17.83 -0.36 16.22
CA PRO A 674 16.53 -0.85 15.82
C PRO A 674 15.92 -0.06 14.65
N THR A 675 16.46 1.12 14.33
CA THR A 675 16.01 1.89 13.17
C THR A 675 16.50 1.18 11.90
N LEU A 676 17.73 0.64 11.92
CA LEU A 676 18.26 -0.21 10.84
C LEU A 676 17.37 -1.43 10.59
N GLN A 677 16.93 -2.10 11.67
CA GLN A 677 16.03 -3.25 11.56
C GLN A 677 14.73 -2.88 10.85
N GLU A 678 14.13 -1.74 11.20
CA GLU A 678 12.88 -1.28 10.59
C GLU A 678 13.07 -0.79 9.15
N ALA A 679 14.20 -0.13 8.85
CA ALA A 679 14.53 0.38 7.53
C ALA A 679 14.82 -0.74 6.52
N LEU A 680 15.39 -1.87 6.98
CA LEU A 680 15.66 -3.05 6.16
C LEU A 680 14.51 -4.09 6.20
N ARG A 681 13.55 -3.98 7.11
CA ARG A 681 12.42 -4.93 7.20
C ARG A 681 11.59 -4.85 5.91
N PRO A 682 11.44 -5.96 5.16
CA PRO A 682 10.61 -5.98 3.96
C PRO A 682 9.17 -5.63 4.36
N GLN A 683 8.64 -4.55 3.80
CA GLN A 683 7.26 -4.15 4.07
C GLN A 683 6.32 -5.11 3.31
N THR A 684 6.59 -5.39 2.03
CA THR A 684 5.85 -6.40 1.25
C THR A 684 6.47 -7.80 1.40
N ARG A 685 5.63 -8.85 1.30
CA ARG A 685 6.08 -10.24 1.20
C ARG A 685 6.43 -10.68 -0.22
N MET A 686 5.99 -9.89 -1.20
CA MET A 686 6.16 -10.15 -2.63
C MET A 686 6.36 -8.83 -3.38
N GLY A 687 7.09 -8.88 -4.48
CA GLY A 687 7.25 -7.80 -5.45
C GLY A 687 7.23 -8.33 -6.89
N ILE A 688 6.95 -7.45 -7.85
CA ILE A 688 7.19 -7.69 -9.27
C ILE A 688 8.40 -6.83 -9.67
N VAL A 689 9.41 -7.44 -10.25
CA VAL A 689 10.60 -6.76 -10.78
C VAL A 689 10.64 -6.96 -12.29
N PHE A 690 10.86 -5.87 -13.02
CA PHE A 690 11.09 -5.88 -14.46
C PHE A 690 12.58 -5.75 -14.73
N GLY A 691 13.11 -6.54 -15.67
CA GLY A 691 14.54 -6.53 -16.00
C GLY A 691 14.80 -6.96 -17.44
N GLY A 692 15.98 -6.59 -17.96
CA GLY A 692 16.31 -6.79 -19.36
C GLY A 692 15.43 -5.95 -20.30
N GLY A 693 15.43 -6.33 -21.58
CA GLY A 693 14.81 -5.54 -22.65
C GLY A 693 15.56 -4.25 -22.95
N VAL A 694 14.95 -3.37 -23.74
CA VAL A 694 15.42 -1.99 -23.99
C VAL A 694 14.44 -1.03 -23.32
N ARG A 695 14.87 -0.39 -22.24
CA ARG A 695 14.07 0.54 -21.44
C ARG A 695 14.11 1.95 -22.06
N LEU A 696 13.00 2.69 -21.96
CA LEU A 696 12.80 4.02 -22.55
C LEU A 696 12.55 5.09 -21.47
N GLY A 697 13.15 4.89 -20.28
CA GLY A 697 12.89 5.66 -19.06
C GLY A 697 11.53 5.36 -18.42
N GLY A 698 11.47 5.34 -17.08
CA GLY A 698 10.25 5.01 -16.35
C GLY A 698 9.78 3.57 -16.63
N GLN A 699 8.50 3.24 -16.46
CA GLN A 699 8.01 1.86 -16.68
C GLN A 699 7.73 1.56 -18.17
N ARG A 700 8.61 1.99 -19.08
CA ARG A 700 8.41 1.91 -20.54
C ARG A 700 9.54 1.14 -21.22
N TRP A 701 9.17 0.26 -22.18
CA TRP A 701 10.11 -0.57 -22.94
C TRP A 701 9.78 -0.61 -24.43
N LEU A 702 10.79 -0.85 -25.26
CA LEU A 702 10.63 -0.93 -26.71
C LEU A 702 9.94 -2.24 -27.16
N ALA A 703 9.00 -2.14 -28.09
CA ALA A 703 8.35 -3.29 -28.72
C ALA A 703 9.37 -4.24 -29.36
N GLY A 704 9.15 -5.56 -29.21
CA GLY A 704 10.13 -6.59 -29.59
C GLY A 704 11.28 -6.79 -28.59
N HIS A 705 11.54 -5.80 -27.72
CA HIS A 705 12.55 -5.82 -26.66
C HIS A 705 11.96 -5.48 -25.29
N GLY A 706 10.77 -6.00 -25.00
CA GLY A 706 10.10 -5.83 -23.70
C GLY A 706 10.84 -6.53 -22.55
N PRO A 707 10.47 -6.25 -21.29
CA PRO A 707 11.16 -6.79 -20.13
C PRO A 707 10.86 -8.27 -19.91
N GLN A 708 11.79 -8.94 -19.24
CA GLN A 708 11.53 -10.15 -18.47
C GLN A 708 10.83 -9.75 -17.16
N ILE A 709 9.91 -10.58 -16.69
CA ILE A 709 9.23 -10.40 -15.40
C ILE A 709 9.84 -11.35 -14.38
N ARG A 710 10.13 -10.88 -13.17
CA ARG A 710 10.45 -11.73 -12.02
C ARG A 710 9.48 -11.43 -10.89
N VAL A 711 8.65 -12.42 -10.53
CA VAL A 711 7.89 -12.38 -9.28
C VAL A 711 8.84 -12.76 -8.15
N VAL A 712 9.09 -11.86 -7.22
CA VAL A 712 9.98 -12.10 -6.08
C VAL A 712 9.11 -12.31 -4.85
N ALA A 713 9.22 -13.47 -4.21
CA ALA A 713 8.52 -13.79 -2.95
C ALA A 713 9.37 -14.77 -2.12
N PHE A 714 8.90 -15.10 -0.92
CA PHE A 714 9.54 -16.11 -0.05
C PHE A 714 8.98 -17.52 -0.28
N GLU A 715 7.81 -17.61 -0.87
CA GLU A 715 7.12 -18.80 -1.34
C GLU A 715 7.62 -19.19 -2.74
N ASP A 716 7.79 -20.48 -3.04
CA ASP A 716 8.42 -20.95 -4.29
C ASP A 716 7.62 -20.72 -5.58
N ASP A 717 6.28 -20.63 -5.49
CA ASP A 717 5.37 -20.49 -6.61
C ASP A 717 4.39 -19.31 -6.43
N ALA A 718 4.05 -18.66 -7.54
CA ALA A 718 3.06 -17.57 -7.61
C ALA A 718 2.11 -17.74 -8.80
N GLU A 719 0.89 -17.27 -8.66
CA GLU A 719 -0.02 -17.04 -9.79
C GLU A 719 0.30 -15.68 -10.42
N LEU A 720 0.66 -15.64 -11.70
CA LEU A 720 0.96 -14.42 -12.46
C LEU A 720 -0.12 -14.21 -13.54
N THR A 721 -0.83 -13.09 -13.49
CA THR A 721 -1.74 -12.63 -14.53
C THR A 721 -1.26 -11.32 -15.17
N ILE A 722 -1.51 -11.16 -16.46
CA ILE A 722 -1.15 -9.98 -17.25
C ILE A 722 -2.38 -9.55 -18.04
N HIS A 723 -2.78 -8.30 -17.87
CA HIS A 723 -3.96 -7.70 -18.47
C HIS A 723 -3.56 -6.64 -19.51
N ALA A 724 -4.36 -6.46 -20.56
CA ALA A 724 -4.15 -5.39 -21.53
C ALA A 724 -4.78 -4.09 -21.03
N GLY A 725 -4.02 -2.99 -20.96
CA GLY A 725 -4.50 -1.73 -20.39
C GLY A 725 -4.45 -1.74 -18.87
N ASP A 726 -5.61 -1.63 -18.24
CA ASP A 726 -5.80 -1.56 -16.79
C ASP A 726 -5.93 -2.94 -16.11
N ALA A 727 -6.24 -2.93 -14.81
CA ALA A 727 -6.35 -4.11 -13.96
C ALA A 727 -7.58 -5.00 -14.22
N ASP A 728 -8.66 -4.44 -14.80
CA ASP A 728 -9.89 -5.13 -15.19
C ASP A 728 -9.90 -5.48 -16.69
N GLY A 729 -8.88 -5.03 -17.44
CA GLY A 729 -8.64 -5.33 -18.84
C GLY A 729 -8.51 -6.83 -19.17
N PRO A 730 -8.61 -7.22 -20.44
CA PRO A 730 -8.61 -8.62 -20.84
C PRO A 730 -7.28 -9.30 -20.51
N VAL A 731 -7.38 -10.47 -19.86
CA VAL A 731 -6.23 -11.30 -19.50
C VAL A 731 -5.54 -11.82 -20.77
N ILE A 732 -4.29 -11.43 -20.96
CA ILE A 732 -3.41 -11.84 -22.06
C ILE A 732 -2.67 -13.14 -21.69
N SER A 733 -2.25 -13.24 -20.43
CA SER A 733 -1.53 -14.39 -19.89
C SER A 733 -1.97 -14.63 -18.45
N ALA A 734 -2.16 -15.89 -18.09
CA ALA A 734 -2.36 -16.35 -16.72
C ALA A 734 -1.62 -17.67 -16.55
N GLN A 735 -0.64 -17.71 -15.65
CA GLN A 735 0.23 -18.87 -15.46
C GLN A 735 0.74 -18.97 -14.03
N HIS A 736 0.96 -20.19 -13.55
CA HIS A 736 1.73 -20.41 -12.33
C HIS A 736 3.21 -20.34 -12.68
N VAL A 737 3.98 -19.58 -11.89
CA VAL A 737 5.39 -19.29 -12.13
C VAL A 737 6.19 -19.53 -10.87
N ARG A 738 7.41 -20.05 -11.03
CA ARG A 738 8.37 -20.11 -9.94
C ARG A 738 8.84 -18.71 -9.59
N THR A 739 8.79 -18.37 -8.32
CA THR A 739 9.27 -17.08 -7.83
C THR A 739 10.79 -17.02 -7.93
N ASN A 740 11.32 -15.80 -7.88
CA ASN A 740 12.76 -15.50 -7.96
C ASN A 740 13.45 -15.91 -9.28
N GLN A 741 12.70 -16.48 -10.24
CA GLN A 741 13.19 -16.80 -11.60
C GLN A 741 12.70 -15.75 -12.61
N PRO A 742 13.53 -15.36 -13.60
CA PRO A 742 13.09 -14.50 -14.69
C PRO A 742 12.19 -15.27 -15.67
N ILE A 743 11.13 -14.62 -16.12
CA ILE A 743 10.10 -15.15 -17.00
C ILE A 743 10.13 -14.33 -18.29
N GLU A 744 10.47 -14.98 -19.40
CA GLU A 744 10.40 -14.36 -20.71
C GLU A 744 8.97 -14.38 -21.24
N LEU A 745 8.50 -13.21 -21.70
CA LEU A 745 7.14 -13.03 -22.18
C LEU A 745 7.15 -12.38 -23.56
N ARG A 746 6.31 -12.89 -24.45
CA ARG A 746 6.09 -12.31 -25.77
C ARG A 746 4.97 -11.29 -25.67
N TRP A 747 5.36 -10.03 -25.49
CA TRP A 747 4.47 -8.88 -25.50
C TRP A 747 3.76 -8.78 -26.87
N PRO A 748 2.44 -8.99 -26.98
CA PRO A 748 1.78 -9.21 -28.26
C PRO A 748 1.64 -7.95 -29.12
N ARG A 749 1.66 -6.75 -28.52
CA ARG A 749 1.55 -5.45 -29.19
C ARG A 749 2.17 -4.32 -28.35
N ALA A 750 2.32 -3.14 -28.95
CA ALA A 750 2.51 -1.92 -28.16
C ALA A 750 1.23 -1.56 -27.36
N GLY A 751 1.41 -0.83 -26.26
CA GLY A 751 0.35 -0.38 -25.35
C GLY A 751 0.70 -0.58 -23.87
N ALA A 752 -0.20 -0.15 -22.99
CA ALA A 752 -0.12 -0.38 -21.55
C ALA A 752 -0.49 -1.82 -21.15
N TYR A 753 0.12 -2.30 -20.08
CA TYR A 753 -0.09 -3.63 -19.51
C TYR A 753 -0.13 -3.55 -17.98
N TRP A 754 -1.05 -4.29 -17.37
CA TRP A 754 -1.14 -4.45 -15.92
C TRP A 754 -0.66 -5.84 -15.51
N VAL A 755 0.43 -5.91 -14.75
CA VAL A 755 1.02 -7.16 -14.28
C VAL A 755 0.63 -7.37 -12.83
N ARG A 756 0.03 -8.52 -12.52
CA ARG A 756 -0.47 -8.87 -11.20
C ARG A 756 0.07 -10.24 -10.78
N ALA A 757 0.61 -10.32 -9.58
CA ALA A 757 1.05 -11.57 -8.98
C ALA A 757 0.28 -11.82 -7.67
N ASN A 758 -0.04 -13.08 -7.41
CA ASN A 758 -0.79 -13.56 -6.25
C ASN A 758 -0.04 -14.73 -5.58
N VAL A 759 0.26 -14.58 -4.30
CA VAL A 759 0.90 -15.60 -3.46
C VAL A 759 0.11 -15.72 -2.16
N LEU A 760 -0.52 -16.88 -1.97
CA LEU A 760 -1.34 -17.19 -0.79
C LEU A 760 -2.42 -16.12 -0.47
N GLY A 761 -2.97 -15.47 -1.50
CA GLY A 761 -3.95 -14.40 -1.38
C GLY A 761 -3.36 -13.00 -1.14
N THR A 762 -2.03 -12.88 -0.99
CA THR A 762 -1.32 -11.61 -1.05
C THR A 762 -1.15 -11.23 -2.51
N ILE A 763 -1.64 -10.06 -2.91
CA ILE A 763 -1.58 -9.57 -4.28
C ILE A 763 -0.58 -8.42 -4.37
N THR A 764 0.24 -8.40 -5.42
CA THR A 764 1.05 -7.25 -5.82
C THR A 764 0.84 -6.95 -7.30
N GLU A 765 0.92 -5.69 -7.68
CA GLU A 765 0.50 -5.18 -8.98
C GLU A 765 1.48 -4.09 -9.45
N ARG A 766 1.89 -4.11 -10.72
CA ARG A 766 2.66 -3.03 -11.37
C ARG A 766 2.21 -2.84 -12.80
N ALA A 767 2.08 -1.58 -13.21
CA ALA A 767 1.91 -1.19 -14.62
C ALA A 767 3.25 -1.21 -15.36
N LEU A 768 3.19 -1.46 -16.67
CA LEU A 768 4.24 -1.10 -17.63
C LEU A 768 3.64 -0.74 -18.99
N GLU A 769 4.46 -0.14 -19.84
CA GLU A 769 4.12 0.19 -21.21
C GLU A 769 5.14 -0.43 -22.19
N ILE A 770 4.63 -0.96 -23.30
CA ILE A 770 5.44 -1.37 -24.45
C ILE A 770 5.22 -0.35 -25.57
N VAL A 771 6.24 0.43 -25.91
CA VAL A 771 6.17 1.53 -26.89
C VAL A 771 6.64 1.02 -28.26
N HIS A 772 5.92 1.36 -29.33
CA HIS A 772 6.37 1.03 -30.70
C HIS A 772 7.53 1.93 -31.12
N ALA A 773 8.44 1.45 -31.98
CA ALA A 773 9.56 2.26 -32.47
C ALA A 773 9.11 3.55 -33.17
N ASP A 774 7.98 3.50 -33.89
CA ASP A 774 7.38 4.67 -34.55
C ASP A 774 6.80 5.70 -33.56
N GLY A 775 6.63 5.32 -32.29
CA GLY A 775 6.22 6.20 -31.19
C GLY A 775 7.41 6.82 -30.44
N LEU A 776 8.61 6.83 -31.03
CA LEU A 776 9.78 7.51 -30.50
C LEU A 776 10.10 8.75 -31.35
N SER A 777 10.26 9.89 -30.69
CA SER A 777 10.76 11.14 -31.29
C SER A 777 12.19 11.43 -30.81
N LEU A 778 12.95 12.16 -31.62
CA LEU A 778 14.24 12.70 -31.21
C LEU A 778 13.99 13.98 -30.41
N THR A 779 14.52 14.08 -29.19
CA THR A 779 14.50 15.35 -28.44
C THR A 779 15.74 16.18 -28.75
N GLU A 780 15.54 17.44 -29.10
CA GLU A 780 16.62 18.42 -29.27
C GLU A 780 17.00 19.11 -27.94
N ASP A 781 16.15 19.02 -26.91
CA ASP A 781 16.31 19.71 -25.63
C ASP A 781 17.42 19.12 -24.75
N VAL A 782 17.77 17.85 -24.96
CA VAL A 782 18.86 17.19 -24.25
C VAL A 782 20.12 17.26 -25.10
N PRO A 783 21.20 17.92 -24.64
CA PRO A 783 22.42 18.03 -25.43
C PRO A 783 22.96 16.63 -25.78
N PRO A 784 23.43 16.43 -27.02
CA PRO A 784 23.84 15.11 -27.50
C PRO A 784 24.91 14.51 -26.58
N LEU A 785 24.75 13.23 -26.25
CA LEU A 785 25.72 12.51 -25.45
C LEU A 785 26.97 12.28 -26.29
N TRP A 786 28.11 12.81 -25.84
CA TRP A 786 29.39 12.61 -26.50
C TRP A 786 30.22 11.59 -25.74
N LEU A 787 30.55 10.48 -26.41
CA LEU A 787 31.55 9.53 -25.91
C LEU A 787 32.84 9.74 -26.72
N GLU A 788 33.89 10.25 -26.08
CA GLU A 788 35.22 10.30 -26.66
C GLU A 788 35.95 8.97 -26.38
N LEU A 789 36.08 8.17 -27.44
CA LEU A 789 36.99 7.04 -27.51
C LEU A 789 38.35 7.53 -28.02
N ALA A 790 39.41 6.76 -27.81
CA ALA A 790 40.79 7.19 -28.07
C ALA A 790 41.07 7.69 -29.50
N ASP A 791 40.31 7.21 -30.48
CA ASP A 791 40.41 7.51 -31.90
C ASP A 791 39.08 7.94 -32.56
N ALA A 792 37.98 8.00 -31.81
CA ALA A 792 36.65 8.31 -32.35
C ALA A 792 35.77 9.07 -31.34
N ARG A 793 34.91 9.97 -31.85
CA ARG A 793 33.90 10.65 -31.04
C ARG A 793 32.51 10.19 -31.50
N LEU A 794 31.82 9.45 -30.64
CA LEU A 794 30.43 9.04 -30.87
C LEU A 794 29.48 10.13 -30.38
N SER A 795 28.49 10.47 -31.20
CA SER A 795 27.39 11.37 -30.87
C SER A 795 26.09 10.59 -30.75
N GLY A 796 25.55 10.48 -29.54
CA GLY A 796 24.19 9.99 -29.33
C GLY A 796 23.18 11.14 -29.36
N ALA A 797 22.09 10.96 -30.10
CA ALA A 797 20.88 11.75 -29.91
C ALA A 797 19.95 11.01 -28.94
N TRP A 798 19.15 11.75 -28.18
CA TRP A 798 18.22 11.17 -27.23
C TRP A 798 16.89 10.86 -27.92
N LEU A 799 16.40 9.64 -27.74
CA LEU A 799 15.05 9.22 -28.15
C LEU A 799 14.14 9.26 -26.92
N VAL A 800 13.01 9.96 -27.05
CA VAL A 800 11.95 10.00 -26.05
C VAL A 800 10.68 9.39 -26.65
N PRO A 801 9.83 8.71 -25.87
CA PRO A 801 8.49 8.38 -26.31
C PRO A 801 7.71 9.65 -26.62
N HIS A 802 7.11 9.69 -27.81
CA HIS A 802 6.28 10.79 -28.29
C HIS A 802 5.05 10.92 -27.38
N ASP A 803 4.86 12.09 -26.76
CA ASP A 803 3.64 12.37 -26.01
C ASP A 803 2.57 12.84 -27.01
N PRO A 804 1.47 12.07 -27.21
CA PRO A 804 0.43 12.46 -28.16
C PRO A 804 -0.31 13.74 -27.76
N SER A 805 -0.10 14.28 -26.55
CA SER A 805 -0.63 15.59 -26.16
C SER A 805 0.15 16.77 -26.76
N ASP A 806 1.38 16.56 -27.24
CA ASP A 806 2.15 17.60 -27.93
C ASP A 806 1.66 17.84 -29.38
N ASP A 807 0.99 16.88 -30.03
CA ASP A 807 0.48 17.04 -31.41
C ASP A 807 -0.64 18.10 -31.53
N ASP A 808 -1.37 18.37 -30.43
CA ASP A 808 -2.38 19.44 -30.38
C ASP A 808 -1.75 20.85 -30.22
N ALA A 809 -0.45 20.94 -29.88
CA ALA A 809 0.31 22.18 -29.92
C ALA A 809 0.69 22.49 -31.38
N ALA A 810 -0.28 23.03 -32.13
CA ALA A 810 -0.16 23.33 -33.56
C ALA A 810 1.24 23.87 -33.94
N PRO A 811 1.98 23.18 -34.85
CA PRO A 811 3.38 23.46 -35.07
C PRO A 811 3.56 24.90 -35.54
N GLY A 812 4.28 25.69 -34.73
CA GLY A 812 4.78 26.99 -35.16
C GLY A 812 5.63 26.81 -36.42
N PRO A 813 5.56 27.73 -37.39
CA PRO A 813 6.35 27.61 -38.61
C PRO A 813 7.85 27.58 -38.28
N ALA A 814 8.49 26.47 -38.63
CA ALA A 814 9.93 26.24 -38.49
C ALA A 814 10.76 27.07 -39.49
#